data_AF-A0A9E1IZ36-F1
#
_entry.id   AF-A0A9E1IZ36-F1
#
_cell.length_a   1.000
_cell.length_b   1.000
_cell.length_c   1.000
_cell.angle_alpha   90.00
_cell.angle_beta   90.00
_cell.angle_gamma   90.00
#
_symmetry.space_group_name_H-M   'P 1'
#
loop_
_entity.id
_entity.type
_entity.pdbx_description
1 polymer ?
#
loop_
_entity_poly.entity_id
_entity_poly.type
_entity_poly.pdbx_seq_one_letter_code
_entity_poly.pdbx_strand_id
1 'polypeptide(L)'
;GTLNNKSGADFNLQHTTNNADITGSGTVNNLSGATMTLNAAATDTDFAPTFNNTGTVTVTQGDLQLNGDGADTGTYTVASGETLSFFNASGTRDLQSGSSISGAGNVNLGGTGTRTIAGTYSVTGTTTLSSGTNTFSSSGTIGMDTLTVSGGTNTFSSSSLSATGTFTLSGAGTISTSGTDLSISAVDFDLTSTAISAGAGKVTITQSAGGTIGLGATAGAMTISDTELDLISATNVQIGDGTVGSITVDGISNTSVTGTLTLITGGTLGFNTTASSITNALTFVAGNDVTQTVALTVGGNASFTTSNGSIQLNNASNDLGTNLTISVTSLIDVVTTSTLTDLDITLDPAIASGTYSIVDSGNLTFTVTDAGTDLTLTEISVSSGNLNLSLTTATGAINLGDTPGISVGAGNVTLVSTSGAIEEINNNTNTNITTTGTVSMTGLGGIGTNSAIDISGSNNLIVDADQGIQVASATTLTDLTVTVDPGSTTDTYSITDGGNLTFAMTDSGTDITLTTMSVSSGSINFNLTTDTGDITLGTIDTGTSGNLGVTATSGAITQSSSATVGGTSSFTVTGTNVATLTNASNDFIGAVTLASGTGAVQLVDTTATSLAASTLGGTLVVTSGGAITQTGDLSVTGAATFITTTDGSNIILDSSGNAFSSQVSLLADTAGNETFGNITFVDSAEISLDASATGDGDLFIDASTDGAVGGILNLTATTGDITQNIALAVTGTSSFTVSNTNAITLTNTSNDFTSTVTLSSGTGAVQLTDSTDTILAASTLGGNLTVLSSGAITQTGALSVTGTSDFTVSGSNAMTLTQANVFTGAVTLSSGTGAAQITDSGTLILAASTLGGDLTASADNGLTINGDLTTTGDMTLEGDANNSSDGTDTISLASAITLDSGGNMTLDATTSGISATGSATLKAKGDLNINNDFISLGRLTLTADSDASGVGDFKLASGATITTNNNDLDLAGANIDISSGTADAGSGAATFSITQSITADGTNLANLTAGSLEINVAGDFIVDGVTSSELTNVSGLLTLKSTGDITFQNNASSHDGAVTVLADDDINVKVDVTSDGDFTATADNDDDDIGDFILDTGATVTSSNGNIDITAVSITENGTLDASGTITRTEATSTASTEEAEDVDQGTSSTFVQDFTSPAESGC
;
A
#
# COMPACT_ATOMS: atom_id res chain seq x y z
N GLY A 1 41.05 -16.57 102.14
CA GLY A 1 40.10 -17.47 102.81
C GLY A 1 38.69 -17.06 102.46
N THR A 2 37.69 -17.91 102.69
CA THR A 2 36.29 -17.65 102.31
C THR A 2 35.43 -17.41 103.56
N LEU A 3 34.69 -16.31 103.57
CA LEU A 3 33.65 -16.01 104.56
C LEU A 3 32.28 -16.14 103.89
N ASN A 4 31.40 -16.98 104.44
CA ASN A 4 30.05 -17.18 103.92
C ASN A 4 29.02 -16.63 104.93
N ASN A 5 28.37 -15.52 104.59
CA ASN A 5 27.20 -15.04 105.31
C ASN A 5 25.99 -15.87 104.87
N LYS A 6 25.46 -16.70 105.76
CA LYS A 6 24.42 -17.70 105.43
C LYS A 6 23.02 -17.13 105.63
N SER A 7 22.03 -17.78 105.01
CA SER A 7 20.61 -17.41 105.15
C SER A 7 20.19 -17.15 106.61
N GLY A 8 19.50 -16.04 106.83
CA GLY A 8 19.06 -15.56 108.14
C GLY A 8 20.12 -14.81 108.97
N ALA A 9 21.38 -14.76 108.52
CA ALA A 9 22.43 -14.01 109.19
C ALA A 9 22.53 -12.58 108.66
N ASP A 10 22.85 -11.65 109.56
CA ASP A 10 23.15 -10.25 109.26
C ASP A 10 24.66 -9.99 109.46
N PHE A 11 25.39 -9.74 108.38
CA PHE A 11 26.76 -9.27 108.44
C PHE A 11 26.76 -7.74 108.54
N ASN A 12 26.61 -7.27 109.78
CA ASN A 12 26.41 -5.87 110.08
C ASN A 12 27.75 -5.14 110.25
N LEU A 13 28.07 -4.26 109.31
CA LEU A 13 29.23 -3.40 109.34
C LEU A 13 28.92 -2.14 110.13
N GLN A 14 29.56 -1.99 111.30
CA GLN A 14 29.42 -0.83 112.17
C GLN A 14 30.79 -0.31 112.58
N HIS A 15 31.01 0.98 112.40
CA HIS A 15 32.19 1.70 112.89
C HIS A 15 31.90 3.20 112.91
N THR A 16 32.77 3.96 113.58
CA THR A 16 32.62 5.42 113.78
C THR A 16 33.78 6.21 113.18
N THR A 17 34.77 5.52 112.61
CA THR A 17 35.99 6.12 112.04
C THR A 17 36.08 5.78 110.56
N ASN A 18 36.38 6.77 109.72
CA ASN A 18 36.63 6.57 108.30
C ASN A 18 37.79 5.57 108.07
N ASN A 19 37.73 4.79 106.97
CA ASN A 19 38.75 3.80 106.57
C ASN A 19 38.91 2.59 107.50
N ALA A 20 37.81 2.07 108.04
CA ALA A 20 37.78 0.75 108.68
C ALA A 20 37.75 -0.36 107.62
N ASP A 21 38.85 -0.49 106.89
CA ASP A 21 38.94 -1.32 105.70
C ASP A 21 38.83 -2.81 106.05
N ILE A 22 37.84 -3.50 105.50
CA ILE A 22 37.97 -4.94 105.33
C ILE A 22 38.95 -5.10 104.17
N THR A 23 40.22 -5.33 104.51
CA THR A 23 41.32 -5.51 103.55
C THR A 23 41.64 -6.97 103.29
N GLY A 24 42.28 -7.23 102.15
CA GLY A 24 42.86 -8.52 101.79
C GLY A 24 42.15 -9.21 100.63
N SER A 25 42.84 -10.17 100.01
CA SER A 25 42.41 -10.86 98.79
C SER A 25 41.44 -12.04 99.05
N GLY A 26 40.65 -11.96 100.13
CA GLY A 26 39.69 -13.00 100.48
C GLY A 26 38.44 -12.98 99.59
N THR A 27 37.57 -13.98 99.77
CA THR A 27 36.24 -13.98 99.16
C THR A 27 35.19 -13.92 100.25
N VAL A 28 34.28 -12.97 100.15
CA VAL A 28 33.09 -12.87 101.01
C VAL A 28 31.86 -13.13 100.15
N ASN A 29 31.10 -14.15 100.52
CA ASN A 29 29.85 -14.51 99.87
C ASN A 29 28.68 -14.13 100.77
N ASN A 30 27.88 -13.15 100.36
CA ASN A 30 26.59 -12.86 100.96
C ASN A 30 25.53 -13.74 100.29
N LEU A 31 25.17 -14.85 100.92
CA LEU A 31 24.33 -15.86 100.29
C LEU A 31 22.85 -15.48 100.31
N SER A 32 22.05 -16.08 99.44
CA SER A 32 20.59 -15.84 99.39
C SER A 32 19.91 -16.01 100.76
N GLY A 33 19.04 -15.04 101.09
CA GLY A 33 18.37 -14.92 102.38
C GLY A 33 19.25 -14.41 103.52
N ALA A 34 20.53 -14.09 103.27
CA ALA A 34 21.39 -13.38 104.21
C ALA A 34 21.37 -11.87 103.94
N THR A 35 21.59 -11.07 104.98
CA THR A 35 21.66 -9.61 104.88
C THR A 35 23.08 -9.14 105.21
N MET A 36 23.59 -8.17 104.46
CA MET A 36 24.75 -7.38 104.85
C MET A 36 24.25 -5.95 105.04
N THR A 37 24.36 -5.45 106.26
CA THR A 37 23.88 -4.11 106.61
C THR A 37 25.07 -3.19 106.83
N LEU A 38 25.14 -2.06 106.13
CA LEU A 38 25.97 -0.93 106.53
C LEU A 38 25.14 0.04 107.37
N ASN A 39 25.57 0.22 108.62
CA ASN A 39 24.99 1.17 109.56
C ASN A 39 26.13 1.85 110.34
N ALA A 40 26.91 2.67 109.65
CA ALA A 40 28.08 3.34 110.18
C ALA A 40 27.90 4.86 110.07
N ALA A 41 28.16 5.60 111.15
CA ALA A 41 28.08 7.06 111.14
C ALA A 41 29.25 7.73 110.39
N ALA A 42 30.21 6.92 109.90
CA ALA A 42 31.35 7.35 109.10
C ALA A 42 30.97 7.42 107.61
N THR A 43 31.64 8.28 106.85
CA THR A 43 31.29 8.56 105.45
C THR A 43 31.94 7.60 104.44
N ASP A 44 32.77 6.64 104.83
CA ASP A 44 33.39 5.75 103.84
C ASP A 44 33.77 4.38 104.45
N THR A 45 33.23 3.33 103.85
CA THR A 45 33.48 1.93 104.20
C THR A 45 34.06 1.19 103.01
N ASP A 46 35.38 1.05 102.99
CA ASP A 46 36.11 0.33 101.95
C ASP A 46 36.07 -1.20 102.16
N PHE A 47 35.52 -1.91 101.18
CA PHE A 47 35.43 -3.36 101.13
C PHE A 47 36.27 -3.91 99.97
N ALA A 48 37.51 -4.27 100.26
CA ALA A 48 38.48 -4.73 99.26
C ALA A 48 38.35 -6.19 98.79
N PRO A 49 37.89 -7.17 99.61
CA PRO A 49 37.78 -8.55 99.18
C PRO A 49 36.86 -8.72 97.98
N THR A 50 37.07 -9.82 97.24
CA THR A 50 36.08 -10.27 96.26
C THR A 50 34.76 -10.48 96.98
N PHE A 51 33.74 -9.73 96.58
CA PHE A 51 32.44 -9.72 97.23
C PHE A 51 31.39 -10.20 96.24
N ASN A 52 30.81 -11.37 96.51
CA ASN A 52 29.73 -11.94 95.73
C ASN A 52 28.42 -11.84 96.53
N ASN A 53 27.41 -11.20 95.95
CA ASN A 53 26.11 -11.02 96.57
C ASN A 53 25.03 -11.81 95.85
N THR A 54 24.45 -12.79 96.53
CA THR A 54 23.18 -13.44 96.14
C THR A 54 22.07 -13.19 97.17
N GLY A 55 22.38 -12.47 98.26
CA GLY A 55 21.47 -12.06 99.33
C GLY A 55 21.06 -10.60 99.21
N THR A 56 20.91 -9.92 100.35
CA THR A 56 20.56 -8.49 100.42
C THR A 56 21.71 -7.68 101.01
N VAL A 57 22.04 -6.55 100.38
CA VAL A 57 22.93 -5.52 100.90
C VAL A 57 22.11 -4.26 101.14
N THR A 58 22.11 -3.76 102.36
CA THR A 58 21.36 -2.56 102.75
C THR A 58 22.32 -1.51 103.29
N VAL A 59 22.39 -0.36 102.62
CA VAL A 59 23.12 0.82 103.08
C VAL A 59 22.13 1.74 103.77
N THR A 60 22.13 1.73 105.11
CA THR A 60 21.17 2.49 105.93
C THR A 60 21.73 3.80 106.47
N GLN A 61 23.04 3.86 106.70
CA GLN A 61 23.79 5.04 107.13
C GLN A 61 25.28 4.83 106.79
N GLY A 62 25.92 5.84 106.21
CA GLY A 62 27.30 5.83 105.72
C GLY A 62 27.44 5.37 104.27
N ASP A 63 28.61 5.58 103.67
CA ASP A 63 28.89 5.14 102.29
C ASP A 63 29.57 3.77 102.26
N LEU A 64 29.12 2.90 101.34
CA LEU A 64 29.71 1.59 101.10
C LEU A 64 30.47 1.59 99.78
N GLN A 65 31.78 1.36 99.83
CA GLN A 65 32.63 1.22 98.65
C GLN A 65 33.12 -0.21 98.45
N LEU A 66 32.63 -0.86 97.40
CA LEU A 66 33.04 -2.21 97.00
C LEU A 66 34.20 -2.13 96.01
N ASN A 67 35.42 -2.31 96.50
CA ASN A 67 36.67 -2.21 95.74
C ASN A 67 37.07 -3.54 95.06
N GLY A 68 36.57 -4.67 95.55
CA GLY A 68 36.88 -5.98 94.98
C GLY A 68 36.03 -6.34 93.76
N ASP A 69 36.49 -7.34 93.01
CA ASP A 69 35.69 -8.02 91.97
C ASP A 69 34.47 -8.72 92.58
N GLY A 70 33.49 -9.06 91.76
CA GLY A 70 32.32 -9.82 92.23
C GLY A 70 31.36 -10.25 91.14
N ALA A 71 30.62 -11.31 91.43
CA ALA A 71 29.46 -11.75 90.65
C ALA A 71 28.22 -11.69 91.55
N ASP A 72 27.24 -10.89 91.14
CA ASP A 72 26.12 -10.51 91.98
C ASP A 72 24.79 -10.85 91.30
N THR A 73 23.93 -11.59 92.00
CA THR A 73 22.52 -11.84 91.66
C THR A 73 21.58 -11.39 92.78
N GLY A 74 22.11 -10.73 93.81
CA GLY A 74 21.40 -10.26 94.98
C GLY A 74 20.90 -8.82 94.86
N THR A 75 20.29 -8.35 95.95
CA THR A 75 19.66 -7.03 96.04
C THR A 75 20.59 -6.03 96.74
N TYR A 76 20.61 -4.79 96.27
CA TYR A 76 21.26 -3.63 96.87
C TYR A 76 20.22 -2.52 97.08
N THR A 77 20.11 -2.05 98.31
CA THR A 77 19.20 -0.95 98.66
C THR A 77 19.97 0.16 99.37
N VAL A 78 19.85 1.40 98.89
CA VAL A 78 20.57 2.57 99.42
C VAL A 78 19.58 3.59 99.96
N ALA A 79 19.74 3.97 101.23
CA ALA A 79 18.93 4.99 101.89
C ALA A 79 19.25 6.41 101.37
N SER A 80 18.31 7.33 101.55
CA SER A 80 18.48 8.73 101.11
C SER A 80 19.65 9.40 101.82
N GLY A 81 20.49 10.09 101.05
CA GLY A 81 21.68 10.79 101.53
C GLY A 81 22.95 9.93 101.59
N GLU A 82 22.83 8.62 101.42
CA GLU A 82 23.94 7.66 101.49
C GLU A 82 24.41 7.23 100.09
N THR A 83 25.64 6.72 99.97
CA THR A 83 26.25 6.31 98.69
C THR A 83 26.64 4.84 98.66
N LEU A 84 26.29 4.16 97.56
CA LEU A 84 26.86 2.87 97.18
C LEU A 84 27.82 3.05 96.01
N SER A 85 29.10 2.78 96.26
CA SER A 85 30.16 2.87 95.26
C SER A 85 30.62 1.47 94.83
N PHE A 86 30.58 1.20 93.53
CA PHE A 86 31.24 0.05 92.94
C PHE A 86 32.56 0.51 92.33
N PHE A 87 33.66 0.34 93.07
CA PHE A 87 34.96 0.98 92.78
C PHE A 87 36.07 -0.01 92.44
N ASN A 88 35.78 -1.09 91.69
CA ASN A 88 36.82 -2.07 91.35
C ASN A 88 37.95 -1.43 90.52
N ALA A 89 39.14 -1.35 91.13
CA ALA A 89 40.32 -0.69 90.55
C ALA A 89 40.91 -1.48 89.36
N SER A 90 40.64 -2.77 89.28
CA SER A 90 40.93 -3.65 88.14
C SER A 90 39.92 -4.78 88.12
N GLY A 91 39.93 -5.64 87.09
CA GLY A 91 39.05 -6.81 87.04
C GLY A 91 37.59 -6.49 86.69
N THR A 92 36.69 -7.39 87.01
CA THR A 92 35.28 -7.37 86.60
C THR A 92 34.35 -7.44 87.80
N ARG A 93 33.38 -6.53 87.84
CA ARG A 93 32.18 -6.68 88.67
C ARG A 93 30.96 -6.87 87.79
N ASP A 94 30.35 -8.04 87.92
CA ASP A 94 29.23 -8.47 87.09
C ASP A 94 27.95 -8.50 87.92
N LEU A 95 27.14 -7.44 87.79
CA LEU A 95 25.80 -7.32 88.36
C LEU A 95 24.84 -8.02 87.39
N GLN A 96 24.74 -9.33 87.53
CA GLN A 96 24.02 -10.22 86.63
C GLN A 96 22.51 -9.95 86.65
N SER A 97 21.75 -10.53 85.72
CA SER A 97 20.31 -10.27 85.54
C SER A 97 19.44 -10.50 86.79
N GLY A 98 19.87 -11.36 87.72
CA GLY A 98 19.19 -11.57 89.00
C GLY A 98 19.38 -10.42 90.00
N SER A 99 20.37 -9.55 89.80
CA SER A 99 20.66 -8.46 90.73
C SER A 99 19.65 -7.31 90.63
N SER A 100 19.55 -6.54 91.70
CA SER A 100 18.80 -5.28 91.71
C SER A 100 19.54 -4.21 92.49
N ILE A 101 19.54 -2.98 91.97
CA ILE A 101 20.01 -1.78 92.68
C ILE A 101 18.83 -0.82 92.76
N SER A 102 18.48 -0.43 93.98
CA SER A 102 17.33 0.43 94.24
C SER A 102 17.53 1.35 95.44
N GLY A 103 16.64 2.33 95.57
CA GLY A 103 16.59 3.23 96.73
C GLY A 103 16.80 4.70 96.35
N ALA A 104 16.63 5.56 97.35
CA ALA A 104 16.70 7.02 97.19
C ALA A 104 18.11 7.59 97.42
N GLY A 105 19.09 6.74 97.69
CA GLY A 105 20.50 7.13 97.82
C GLY A 105 21.21 7.28 96.47
N ASN A 106 22.49 7.60 96.55
CA ASN A 106 23.36 7.80 95.40
C ASN A 106 24.10 6.51 95.02
N VAL A 107 24.38 6.33 93.74
CA VAL A 107 25.21 5.22 93.24
C VAL A 107 26.35 5.77 92.41
N ASN A 108 27.58 5.40 92.77
CA ASN A 108 28.77 5.78 92.03
C ASN A 108 29.40 4.55 91.38
N LEU A 109 29.57 4.61 90.06
CA LEU A 109 30.32 3.64 89.27
C LEU A 109 31.65 4.30 88.88
N GLY A 110 32.73 3.93 89.57
CA GLY A 110 34.04 4.54 89.44
C GLY A 110 35.17 3.52 89.54
N GLY A 111 36.40 3.90 89.23
CA GLY A 111 37.55 2.98 89.15
C GLY A 111 37.72 2.38 87.75
N THR A 112 38.95 2.00 87.40
CA THR A 112 39.36 1.65 86.02
C THR A 112 38.90 0.26 85.54
N GLY A 113 38.26 -0.54 86.38
CA GLY A 113 37.72 -1.85 86.01
C GLY A 113 36.46 -1.82 85.13
N THR A 114 35.97 -3.00 84.79
CA THR A 114 34.76 -3.19 83.98
C THR A 114 33.57 -3.54 84.87
N ARG A 115 32.42 -2.94 84.59
CA ARG A 115 31.15 -3.17 85.29
C ARG A 115 30.06 -3.49 84.26
N THR A 116 29.45 -4.65 84.41
CA THR A 116 28.26 -5.02 83.64
C THR A 116 27.05 -4.98 84.56
N ILE A 117 26.04 -4.17 84.19
CA ILE A 117 24.79 -3.99 84.92
C ILE A 117 23.68 -4.60 84.07
N ALA A 118 23.49 -5.91 84.25
CA ALA A 118 22.45 -6.68 83.58
C ALA A 118 21.17 -6.80 84.42
N GLY A 119 21.25 -6.56 85.74
CA GLY A 119 20.13 -6.57 86.67
C GLY A 119 19.23 -5.33 86.60
N THR A 120 18.17 -5.32 87.41
CA THR A 120 17.26 -4.16 87.50
C THR A 120 17.93 -2.98 88.18
N TYR A 121 17.72 -1.77 87.65
CA TYR A 121 18.32 -0.54 88.15
C TYR A 121 17.24 0.53 88.28
N SER A 122 16.85 0.84 89.52
CA SER A 122 15.78 1.78 89.85
C SER A 122 16.21 2.63 91.05
N VAL A 123 17.22 3.45 90.81
CA VAL A 123 17.74 4.40 91.79
C VAL A 123 16.93 5.69 91.63
N THR A 124 16.57 6.37 92.70
CA THR A 124 15.91 7.68 92.62
C THR A 124 16.77 8.80 93.19
N GLY A 125 18.03 8.52 93.47
CA GLY A 125 19.06 9.53 93.74
C GLY A 125 19.96 9.74 92.51
N THR A 126 21.15 10.29 92.74
CA THR A 126 22.12 10.56 91.67
C THR A 126 22.92 9.31 91.32
N THR A 127 22.96 8.95 90.03
CA THR A 127 23.88 7.96 89.48
C THR A 127 25.07 8.67 88.84
N THR A 128 26.28 8.45 89.36
CA THR A 128 27.51 9.04 88.81
C THR A 128 28.35 7.97 88.11
N LEU A 129 28.71 8.22 86.84
CA LEU A 129 29.66 7.43 86.06
C LEU A 129 30.94 8.24 85.89
N SER A 130 31.98 7.89 86.65
CA SER A 130 33.18 8.73 86.76
C SER A 130 34.38 8.22 85.96
N SER A 131 34.52 6.90 85.79
CA SER A 131 35.64 6.28 85.07
C SER A 131 35.36 4.80 84.75
N GLY A 132 36.29 4.16 84.03
CA GLY A 132 36.21 2.74 83.66
C GLY A 132 35.27 2.46 82.50
N THR A 133 34.90 1.19 82.34
CA THR A 133 33.94 0.73 81.33
C THR A 133 32.66 0.27 82.03
N ASN A 134 31.56 1.00 81.81
CA ASN A 134 30.27 0.69 82.40
C ASN A 134 29.29 0.29 81.29
N THR A 135 28.83 -0.96 81.32
CA THR A 135 27.88 -1.48 80.35
C THR A 135 26.55 -1.76 81.04
N PHE A 136 25.54 -0.95 80.75
CA PHE A 136 24.17 -1.23 81.12
C PHE A 136 23.54 -2.08 80.03
N SER A 137 23.29 -3.34 80.35
CA SER A 137 22.73 -4.35 79.44
C SER A 137 21.41 -4.92 79.95
N SER A 138 20.80 -4.27 80.94
CA SER A 138 19.50 -4.67 81.46
C SER A 138 18.41 -4.42 80.42
N SER A 139 17.52 -5.39 80.23
CA SER A 139 16.33 -5.24 79.39
C SER A 139 15.26 -4.51 80.22
N GLY A 140 15.11 -3.20 80.01
CA GLY A 140 14.08 -2.39 80.67
C GLY A 140 14.43 -0.93 80.83
N THR A 141 13.57 -0.20 81.54
CA THR A 141 13.81 1.20 81.91
C THR A 141 14.84 1.28 83.03
N ILE A 142 15.90 2.03 82.81
CA ILE A 142 16.88 2.36 83.84
C ILE A 142 16.39 3.63 84.51
N GLY A 143 15.90 3.49 85.75
CA GLY A 143 15.39 4.60 86.55
C GLY A 143 16.52 5.29 87.32
N MET A 144 16.56 6.62 87.21
CA MET A 144 17.42 7.53 87.96
C MET A 144 16.69 8.87 88.14
N ASP A 145 17.07 9.66 89.14
CA ASP A 145 16.59 11.05 89.21
C ASP A 145 17.54 12.00 88.48
N THR A 146 18.85 11.76 88.64
CA THR A 146 19.91 12.47 87.92
C THR A 146 21.00 11.48 87.50
N LEU A 147 21.37 11.48 86.21
CA LEU A 147 22.59 10.85 85.70
C LEU A 147 23.71 11.88 85.66
N THR A 148 24.94 11.53 85.99
CA THR A 148 26.10 12.39 85.74
C THR A 148 27.23 11.55 85.18
N VAL A 149 27.72 11.89 83.98
CA VAL A 149 28.76 11.12 83.27
C VAL A 149 30.01 11.95 83.10
N SER A 150 30.85 11.95 84.13
CA SER A 150 32.08 12.76 84.18
C SER A 150 33.29 12.11 83.49
N GLY A 151 33.24 10.81 83.21
CA GLY A 151 34.29 10.09 82.47
C GLY A 151 33.95 8.62 82.18
N GLY A 152 34.91 7.92 81.56
CA GLY A 152 34.79 6.50 81.20
C GLY A 152 34.04 6.23 79.88
N THR A 153 34.05 4.96 79.47
CA THR A 153 33.28 4.45 78.33
C THR A 153 31.97 3.87 78.84
N ASN A 154 30.85 4.52 78.52
CA ASN A 154 29.54 4.16 79.05
C ASN A 154 28.64 3.68 77.91
N THR A 155 28.28 2.40 77.95
CA THR A 155 27.48 1.76 76.92
C THR A 155 26.10 1.39 77.47
N PHE A 156 25.04 1.80 76.78
CA PHE A 156 23.65 1.45 77.10
C PHE A 156 23.09 0.59 75.96
N SER A 157 23.21 -0.74 76.09
CA SER A 157 23.08 -1.67 74.95
C SER A 157 21.63 -2.02 74.58
N SER A 158 20.62 -1.64 75.37
CA SER A 158 19.19 -1.81 75.05
C SER A 158 18.30 -1.13 76.11
N SER A 159 18.36 0.19 76.24
CA SER A 159 17.86 0.87 77.43
C SER A 159 16.98 2.07 77.11
N SER A 160 15.86 2.19 77.82
CA SER A 160 15.17 3.47 78.01
C SER A 160 15.71 4.11 79.27
N LEU A 161 16.23 5.33 79.17
CA LEU A 161 16.64 6.15 80.30
C LEU A 161 15.41 6.95 80.74
N SER A 162 14.98 6.76 81.99
CA SER A 162 13.90 7.56 82.57
C SER A 162 14.46 8.36 83.74
N ALA A 163 14.50 9.68 83.55
CA ALA A 163 14.84 10.65 84.57
C ALA A 163 13.55 11.30 85.10
N THR A 164 13.31 11.21 86.41
CA THR A 164 12.22 11.97 87.05
C THR A 164 12.53 13.45 87.22
N GLY A 165 13.81 13.83 87.07
CA GLY A 165 14.31 15.21 87.08
C GLY A 165 15.00 15.60 85.78
N THR A 166 16.02 16.47 85.89
CA THR A 166 16.85 16.91 84.76
C THR A 166 17.86 15.83 84.38
N PHE A 167 17.89 15.44 83.11
CA PHE A 167 18.92 14.57 82.56
C PHE A 167 20.13 15.43 82.17
N THR A 168 21.15 15.48 83.03
CA THR A 168 22.34 16.31 82.81
C THR A 168 23.54 15.47 82.40
N LEU A 169 24.16 15.79 81.26
CA LEU A 169 25.39 15.15 80.81
C LEU A 169 26.54 16.16 80.82
N SER A 170 27.48 15.97 81.76
CA SER A 170 28.62 16.87 81.97
C SER A 170 29.93 16.10 82.15
N GLY A 171 30.99 16.54 81.45
CA GLY A 171 32.33 15.93 81.51
C GLY A 171 32.85 15.44 80.15
N ALA A 172 33.94 14.68 80.16
CA ALA A 172 34.62 14.20 78.94
C ALA A 172 34.26 12.75 78.57
N GLY A 173 33.19 12.19 79.15
CA GLY A 173 32.71 10.85 78.83
C GLY A 173 32.02 10.79 77.47
N THR A 174 31.53 9.61 77.12
CA THR A 174 30.61 9.41 75.98
C THR A 174 29.50 8.45 76.38
N ILE A 175 28.27 8.70 75.93
CA ILE A 175 27.19 7.71 75.92
C ILE A 175 27.14 7.08 74.53
N SER A 176 27.31 5.75 74.45
CA SER A 176 27.16 4.99 73.22
C SER A 176 26.09 3.91 73.38
N THR A 177 25.26 3.73 72.36
CA THR A 177 24.37 2.56 72.26
C THR A 177 24.90 1.50 71.31
N SER A 178 26.09 1.71 70.72
CA SER A 178 26.69 0.79 69.76
C SER A 178 25.82 0.44 68.54
N GLY A 179 24.94 1.36 68.11
CA GLY A 179 24.07 1.17 66.94
C GLY A 179 22.61 0.82 67.26
N THR A 180 22.23 0.72 68.54
CA THR A 180 20.84 0.46 68.95
C THR A 180 20.11 1.74 69.33
N ASP A 181 18.78 1.70 69.40
CA ASP A 181 17.96 2.87 69.74
C ASP A 181 18.16 3.29 71.20
N LEU A 182 18.18 4.60 71.43
CA LEU A 182 18.18 5.23 72.75
C LEU A 182 16.88 6.00 72.95
N SER A 183 16.13 5.68 74.00
CA SER A 183 14.98 6.50 74.41
C SER A 183 15.29 7.19 75.74
N ILE A 184 15.12 8.50 75.80
CA ILE A 184 15.34 9.35 76.97
C ILE A 184 14.02 10.04 77.28
N SER A 185 13.49 9.79 78.47
CA SER A 185 12.35 10.54 79.01
C SER A 185 12.80 11.31 80.24
N ALA A 186 12.71 12.64 80.21
CA ALA A 186 13.18 13.51 81.28
C ALA A 186 12.28 14.73 81.46
N VAL A 187 12.32 15.38 82.62
CA VAL A 187 11.61 16.66 82.82
C VAL A 187 12.30 17.77 82.03
N ASP A 188 13.63 17.78 82.06
CA ASP A 188 14.49 18.67 81.27
C ASP A 188 15.74 17.92 80.82
N PHE A 189 16.39 18.40 79.76
CA PHE A 189 17.51 17.72 79.09
C PHE A 189 18.66 18.71 78.88
N ASP A 190 19.80 18.46 79.54
CA ASP A 190 20.94 19.39 79.54
C ASP A 190 22.23 18.66 79.10
N LEU A 191 22.80 19.03 77.94
CA LEU A 191 24.09 18.51 77.45
C LEU A 191 25.13 19.63 77.37
N THR A 192 26.16 19.55 78.22
CA THR A 192 27.19 20.61 78.27
C THR A 192 28.43 20.31 77.42
N SER A 193 28.91 19.06 77.40
CA SER A 193 30.15 18.67 76.68
C SER A 193 30.25 17.20 76.27
N THR A 194 29.35 16.36 76.75
CA THR A 194 29.40 14.90 76.54
C THR A 194 28.52 14.54 75.35
N ALA A 195 29.07 13.82 74.36
CA ALA A 195 28.31 13.41 73.18
C ALA A 195 27.47 12.15 73.43
N ILE A 196 26.29 12.11 72.79
CA ILE A 196 25.47 10.91 72.61
C ILE A 196 25.72 10.38 71.19
N SER A 197 26.18 9.14 71.08
CA SER A 197 26.47 8.50 69.79
C SER A 197 25.68 7.21 69.64
N ALA A 198 24.59 7.26 68.87
CA ALA A 198 23.77 6.08 68.56
C ALA A 198 24.11 5.44 67.20
N GLY A 199 24.89 6.10 66.34
CA GLY A 199 25.24 5.59 65.01
C GLY A 199 23.99 5.36 64.17
N ALA A 200 23.76 4.12 63.72
CA ALA A 200 22.57 3.75 62.95
C ALA A 200 21.26 3.72 63.78
N GLY A 201 21.36 3.69 65.11
CA GLY A 201 20.21 3.68 66.01
C GLY A 201 19.51 5.04 66.09
N LYS A 202 18.23 5.02 66.43
CA LYS A 202 17.40 6.21 66.64
C LYS A 202 17.56 6.74 68.06
N VAL A 203 17.74 8.05 68.22
CA VAL A 203 17.63 8.73 69.51
C VAL A 203 16.25 9.35 69.63
N THR A 204 15.52 9.01 70.69
CA THR A 204 14.20 9.58 70.99
C THR A 204 14.29 10.32 72.32
N ILE A 205 13.90 11.60 72.32
CA ILE A 205 13.85 12.44 73.53
C ILE A 205 12.40 12.87 73.74
N THR A 206 11.82 12.53 74.89
CA THR A 206 10.46 12.94 75.27
C THR A 206 10.45 13.66 76.61
N GLN A 207 9.51 14.59 76.74
CA GLN A 207 9.29 15.33 77.98
C GLN A 207 8.39 14.49 78.89
N SER A 208 8.90 14.08 80.06
CA SER A 208 8.28 13.06 80.90
C SER A 208 6.96 13.49 81.58
N ALA A 209 6.61 14.77 81.51
CA ALA A 209 5.42 15.36 82.12
C ALA A 209 4.38 15.90 81.10
N GLY A 210 4.55 15.66 79.80
CA GLY A 210 3.64 16.15 78.74
C GLY A 210 3.64 17.67 78.49
N GLY A 211 4.66 18.39 78.96
CA GLY A 211 4.83 19.84 78.77
C GLY A 211 5.36 20.25 77.40
N THR A 212 5.71 21.53 77.23
CA THR A 212 6.25 22.07 75.97
C THR A 212 7.74 21.78 75.80
N ILE A 213 8.21 21.68 74.56
CA ILE A 213 9.65 21.59 74.24
C ILE A 213 10.07 22.83 73.45
N GLY A 214 11.13 23.49 73.92
CA GLY A 214 11.81 24.56 73.20
C GLY A 214 13.07 24.02 72.54
N LEU A 215 13.20 24.20 71.23
CA LEU A 215 14.37 23.81 70.44
C LEU A 215 15.12 25.04 69.94
N GLY A 216 16.44 25.08 70.20
CA GLY A 216 17.29 26.22 69.90
C GLY A 216 17.24 27.31 70.97
N ALA A 217 16.99 28.56 70.58
CA ALA A 217 17.02 29.72 71.47
C ALA A 217 15.73 29.94 72.28
N THR A 218 14.68 29.14 72.05
CA THR A 218 13.40 29.26 72.75
C THR A 218 13.34 28.33 73.97
N ALA A 219 12.86 28.85 75.09
CA ALA A 219 12.62 28.06 76.31
C ALA A 219 11.30 27.28 76.24
N GLY A 220 11.35 26.01 76.62
CA GLY A 220 10.18 25.17 76.89
C GLY A 220 10.15 24.69 78.34
N ALA A 221 9.21 23.80 78.67
CA ALA A 221 9.29 23.03 79.91
C ALA A 221 10.50 22.04 79.88
N MET A 222 10.88 21.60 78.69
CA MET A 222 12.21 21.07 78.36
C MET A 222 12.86 22.01 77.33
N THR A 223 14.14 22.34 77.49
CA THR A 223 14.89 23.15 76.51
C THR A 223 16.03 22.33 75.92
N ILE A 224 16.16 22.31 74.60
CA ILE A 224 17.27 21.67 73.89
C ILE A 224 17.83 22.72 72.92
N SER A 225 18.94 23.33 73.30
CA SER A 225 19.65 24.31 72.49
C SER A 225 20.27 23.69 71.24
N ASP A 226 20.69 24.56 70.32
CA ASP A 226 21.36 24.15 69.08
C ASP A 226 22.65 23.35 69.35
N THR A 227 23.44 23.81 70.34
CA THR A 227 24.67 23.13 70.76
C THR A 227 24.40 21.75 71.36
N GLU A 228 23.30 21.60 72.11
CA GLU A 228 22.89 20.32 72.67
C GLU A 228 22.43 19.34 71.59
N LEU A 229 21.70 19.84 70.60
CA LEU A 229 21.25 19.04 69.47
C LEU A 229 22.42 18.54 68.61
N ASP A 230 23.46 19.37 68.43
CA ASP A 230 24.69 18.98 67.72
C ASP A 230 25.55 17.96 68.48
N LEU A 231 25.38 17.83 69.80
CA LEU A 231 26.03 16.79 70.61
C LEU A 231 25.38 15.41 70.46
N ILE A 232 24.29 15.29 69.68
CA ILE A 232 23.58 14.04 69.41
C ILE A 232 23.90 13.59 67.98
N SER A 233 24.68 12.50 67.86
CA SER A 233 24.99 11.88 66.58
C SER A 233 24.21 10.57 66.38
N ALA A 234 23.24 10.60 65.48
CA ALA A 234 22.37 9.47 65.13
C ALA A 234 21.83 9.61 63.70
N THR A 235 21.48 8.48 63.05
CA THR A 235 20.80 8.52 61.75
C THR A 235 19.45 9.23 61.87
N ASN A 236 18.67 8.92 62.91
CA ASN A 236 17.39 9.56 63.14
C ASN A 236 17.32 10.09 64.57
N VAL A 237 16.89 11.33 64.72
CA VAL A 237 16.60 11.94 66.03
C VAL A 237 15.13 12.30 66.06
N GLN A 238 14.40 11.77 67.02
CA GLN A 238 13.04 12.16 67.32
C GLN A 238 13.01 13.01 68.60
N ILE A 239 12.35 14.16 68.52
CA ILE A 239 12.04 14.98 69.69
C ILE A 239 10.52 15.07 69.84
N GLY A 240 10.08 14.72 71.04
CA GLY A 240 8.69 14.63 71.43
C GLY A 240 7.99 13.36 70.96
N ASP A 241 6.71 13.31 71.28
CA ASP A 241 5.76 12.26 70.90
C ASP A 241 4.35 12.88 70.88
N GLY A 242 3.32 12.07 70.58
CA GLY A 242 1.94 12.55 70.52
C GLY A 242 1.35 13.01 71.86
N THR A 243 2.07 12.88 72.98
CA THR A 243 1.64 13.31 74.32
C THR A 243 2.27 14.62 74.77
N VAL A 244 3.34 15.06 74.09
CA VAL A 244 3.98 16.36 74.34
C VAL A 244 3.03 17.48 73.95
N GLY A 245 3.02 18.56 74.74
CA GLY A 245 2.39 19.83 74.39
C GLY A 245 3.08 20.47 73.17
N SER A 246 3.03 21.79 73.00
CA SER A 246 3.62 22.42 71.79
C SER A 246 5.15 22.29 71.71
N ILE A 247 5.67 22.15 70.49
CA ILE A 247 7.10 22.27 70.18
C ILE A 247 7.34 23.61 69.49
N THR A 248 8.24 24.42 70.03
CA THR A 248 8.65 25.70 69.42
C THR A 248 10.13 25.66 69.06
N VAL A 249 10.44 26.00 67.80
CA VAL A 249 11.79 25.94 67.23
C VAL A 249 12.29 27.35 66.91
N ASP A 250 13.53 27.63 67.26
CA ASP A 250 14.13 28.96 67.11
C ASP A 250 15.66 28.90 66.89
N GLY A 251 16.10 29.13 65.66
CA GLY A 251 17.52 29.30 65.35
C GLY A 251 18.39 28.04 65.45
N ILE A 252 17.89 26.89 64.98
CA ILE A 252 18.70 25.65 64.94
C ILE A 252 19.49 25.53 63.62
N SER A 253 20.71 25.00 63.70
CA SER A 253 21.63 24.72 62.59
C SER A 253 22.19 23.29 62.71
N ASN A 254 21.30 22.30 62.75
CA ASN A 254 21.66 20.91 63.03
C ASN A 254 22.49 20.29 61.88
N THR A 255 23.72 19.88 62.22
CA THR A 255 24.64 19.18 61.29
C THR A 255 24.93 17.72 61.66
N SER A 256 24.65 17.32 62.90
CA SER A 256 25.02 16.01 63.43
C SER A 256 24.01 14.89 63.14
N VAL A 257 22.80 15.22 62.71
CA VAL A 257 21.77 14.24 62.31
C VAL A 257 21.90 13.92 60.82
N THR A 258 22.27 12.68 60.50
CA THR A 258 22.63 12.27 59.12
C THR A 258 21.47 11.75 58.28
N GLY A 259 20.31 11.49 58.89
CA GLY A 259 19.07 11.05 58.22
C GLY A 259 17.96 12.06 58.47
N THR A 260 16.97 11.70 59.30
CA THR A 260 15.78 12.54 59.53
C THR A 260 15.74 13.11 60.95
N LEU A 261 15.49 14.42 61.04
CA LEU A 261 15.03 15.05 62.28
C LEU A 261 13.50 14.99 62.31
N THR A 262 12.95 14.27 63.29
CA THR A 262 11.50 14.11 63.48
C THR A 262 11.05 14.88 64.71
N LEU A 263 10.06 15.76 64.54
CA LEU A 263 9.41 16.46 65.65
C LEU A 263 7.96 16.00 65.74
N ILE A 264 7.56 15.52 66.91
CA ILE A 264 6.20 15.01 67.15
C ILE A 264 5.59 15.69 68.36
N THR A 265 4.38 16.23 68.19
CA THR A 265 3.63 16.94 69.24
C THR A 265 2.14 16.64 69.14
N GLY A 266 1.46 16.53 70.27
CA GLY A 266 -0.01 16.53 70.32
C GLY A 266 -0.64 17.92 70.19
N GLY A 267 0.17 18.99 70.23
CA GLY A 267 -0.24 20.39 70.11
C GLY A 267 0.20 21.03 68.78
N THR A 268 0.54 22.32 68.85
CA THR A 268 1.06 23.11 67.71
C THR A 268 2.57 22.97 67.59
N LEU A 269 3.06 22.93 66.36
CA LEU A 269 4.49 23.00 66.03
C LEU A 269 4.79 24.34 65.34
N GLY A 270 5.72 25.13 65.89
CA GLY A 270 5.95 26.52 65.47
C GLY A 270 7.42 26.90 65.23
N PHE A 271 7.69 27.65 64.16
CA PHE A 271 8.96 28.35 63.91
C PHE A 271 8.79 29.86 64.10
N ASN A 272 9.46 30.42 65.10
CA ASN A 272 9.12 31.75 65.60
C ASN A 272 10.16 32.83 65.26
N THR A 273 11.23 32.99 66.03
CA THR A 273 11.95 34.28 66.07
C THR A 273 13.19 34.36 65.18
N THR A 274 13.88 33.24 64.97
CA THR A 274 15.12 33.14 64.20
C THR A 274 15.02 31.99 63.19
N ALA A 275 15.54 32.21 61.98
CA ALA A 275 15.54 31.23 60.91
C ALA A 275 16.28 29.95 61.30
N SER A 276 15.77 28.80 60.86
CA SER A 276 16.32 27.48 61.16
C SER A 276 16.77 26.78 59.88
N SER A 277 17.92 26.10 59.96
CA SER A 277 18.53 25.35 58.86
C SER A 277 18.77 23.90 59.28
N ILE A 278 18.16 22.96 58.56
CA ILE A 278 18.29 21.52 58.77
C ILE A 278 19.00 20.92 57.55
N THR A 279 20.14 20.25 57.78
CA THR A 279 21.01 19.79 56.68
C THR A 279 20.41 18.67 55.83
N ASN A 280 19.60 17.79 56.42
CA ASN A 280 19.04 16.59 55.77
C ASN A 280 17.50 16.63 55.77
N ALA A 281 16.82 15.51 56.00
CA ALA A 281 15.37 15.42 55.93
C ALA A 281 14.69 15.88 57.24
N LEU A 282 13.48 16.43 57.09
CA LEU A 282 12.69 16.97 58.19
C LEU A 282 11.27 16.39 58.15
N THR A 283 10.76 15.93 59.29
CA THR A 283 9.40 15.39 59.39
C THR A 283 8.68 15.93 60.61
N PHE A 284 7.51 16.51 60.37
CA PHE A 284 6.62 17.03 61.41
C PHE A 284 5.30 16.29 61.46
N VAL A 285 4.92 15.93 62.68
CA VAL A 285 3.60 15.40 63.00
C VAL A 285 3.04 16.21 64.16
N ALA A 286 2.04 17.04 63.85
CA ALA A 286 1.36 17.89 64.82
C ALA A 286 -0.09 17.41 65.04
N GLY A 287 -0.52 17.46 66.30
CA GLY A 287 -1.93 17.23 66.64
C GLY A 287 -2.84 18.32 66.06
N ASN A 288 -2.39 19.58 66.18
CA ASN A 288 -3.07 20.79 65.72
C ASN A 288 -2.30 21.43 64.55
N ASP A 289 -1.99 22.73 64.63
CA ASP A 289 -1.40 23.50 63.53
C ASP A 289 0.12 23.31 63.40
N VAL A 290 0.61 23.41 62.16
CA VAL A 290 2.01 23.74 61.86
C VAL A 290 2.05 25.21 61.43
N THR A 291 2.82 26.02 62.15
CA THR A 291 2.92 27.48 61.90
C THR A 291 4.36 27.93 61.74
N GLN A 292 4.57 28.95 60.91
CA GLN A 292 5.88 29.51 60.67
C GLN A 292 5.79 31.02 60.46
N THR A 293 6.70 31.76 61.09
CA THR A 293 6.83 33.21 60.91
C THR A 293 8.20 33.64 60.36
N VAL A 294 9.19 32.73 60.35
CA VAL A 294 10.56 32.95 59.88
C VAL A 294 11.00 31.88 58.89
N ALA A 295 12.06 32.15 58.12
CA ALA A 295 12.54 31.23 57.10
C ALA A 295 12.96 29.86 57.69
N LEU A 296 12.56 28.80 56.98
CA LEU A 296 12.98 27.42 57.22
C LEU A 296 13.73 26.92 55.99
N THR A 297 14.94 26.39 56.21
CA THR A 297 15.76 25.76 55.16
C THR A 297 15.93 24.28 55.48
N VAL A 298 15.61 23.41 54.53
CA VAL A 298 15.71 21.95 54.63
C VAL A 298 16.52 21.44 53.44
N GLY A 299 17.66 20.80 53.70
CA GLY A 299 18.54 20.29 52.64
C GLY A 299 18.06 18.98 51.99
N GLY A 300 17.14 18.25 52.63
CA GLY A 300 16.48 17.04 52.11
C GLY A 300 14.97 17.19 51.97
N ASN A 301 14.23 16.07 52.00
CA ASN A 301 12.77 16.10 51.87
C ASN A 301 12.10 16.64 53.14
N ALA A 302 11.04 17.44 52.96
CA ALA A 302 10.21 17.93 54.05
C ALA A 302 8.82 17.29 54.02
N SER A 303 8.34 16.86 55.19
CA SER A 303 7.01 16.29 55.37
C SER A 303 6.28 16.96 56.52
N PHE A 304 5.05 17.41 56.25
CA PHE A 304 4.19 18.10 57.22
C PHE A 304 2.85 17.39 57.32
N THR A 305 2.52 16.96 58.54
CA THR A 305 1.26 16.26 58.83
C THR A 305 0.56 16.89 60.02
N THR A 306 -0.74 17.16 59.87
CA THR A 306 -1.62 17.60 60.95
C THR A 306 -2.82 16.68 61.09
N SER A 307 -3.18 16.28 62.31
CA SER A 307 -4.40 15.48 62.51
C SER A 307 -5.68 16.33 62.59
N ASN A 308 -5.64 17.55 63.15
CA ASN A 308 -6.82 18.39 63.39
C ASN A 308 -6.56 19.89 63.16
N GLY A 309 -5.61 20.24 62.28
CA GLY A 309 -5.14 21.62 62.16
C GLY A 309 -4.74 22.03 60.75
N SER A 310 -4.24 23.26 60.65
CA SER A 310 -3.79 23.88 59.39
C SER A 310 -2.27 23.82 59.26
N ILE A 311 -1.77 23.83 58.03
CA ILE A 311 -0.34 23.96 57.71
C ILE A 311 -0.12 25.34 57.09
N GLN A 312 0.56 26.23 57.81
CA GLN A 312 0.88 27.60 57.40
C GLN A 312 2.41 27.82 57.39
N LEU A 313 3.01 27.77 56.19
CA LEU A 313 4.43 27.97 55.90
C LEU A 313 4.60 29.13 54.91
N ASN A 314 4.13 30.32 55.27
CA ASN A 314 3.93 31.42 54.33
C ASN A 314 5.09 32.43 54.25
N ASN A 315 6.26 32.08 54.78
CA ASN A 315 7.44 32.92 54.63
C ASN A 315 8.00 32.82 53.20
N ALA A 316 8.15 33.96 52.54
CA ALA A 316 8.65 34.05 51.16
C ALA A 316 10.11 33.56 50.97
N SER A 317 10.86 33.31 52.04
CA SER A 317 12.25 32.85 52.00
C SER A 317 12.43 31.39 52.42
N ASN A 318 11.35 30.60 52.48
CA ASN A 318 11.43 29.18 52.76
C ASN A 318 12.16 28.41 51.67
N ASP A 319 12.94 27.41 52.06
CA ASP A 319 13.50 26.39 51.18
C ASP A 319 13.17 25.03 51.80
N LEU A 320 12.12 24.39 51.32
CA LEU A 320 11.54 23.16 51.89
C LEU A 320 12.03 21.88 51.20
N GLY A 321 13.11 21.97 50.42
CA GLY A 321 13.68 20.85 49.67
C GLY A 321 13.01 20.58 48.32
N THR A 322 13.42 19.50 47.65
CA THR A 322 12.96 19.16 46.29
C THR A 322 11.61 18.44 46.28
N ASN A 323 11.31 17.66 47.32
CA ASN A 323 10.05 16.93 47.47
C ASN A 323 9.37 17.35 48.76
N LEU A 324 8.11 17.77 48.62
CA LEU A 324 7.27 18.26 49.71
C LEU A 324 6.01 17.42 49.82
N THR A 325 5.82 16.78 50.98
CA THR A 325 4.61 16.03 51.29
C THR A 325 3.76 16.77 52.31
N ILE A 326 2.50 17.02 51.98
CA ILE A 326 1.54 17.70 52.87
C ILE A 326 0.31 16.81 53.07
N SER A 327 0.01 16.52 54.33
CA SER A 327 -1.22 15.85 54.75
C SER A 327 -1.91 16.71 55.80
N VAL A 328 -3.12 17.19 55.46
CA VAL A 328 -3.87 18.14 56.26
C VAL A 328 -5.33 17.70 56.40
N THR A 329 -5.99 18.16 57.45
CA THR A 329 -7.44 18.03 57.63
C THR A 329 -8.19 19.37 57.57
N SER A 330 -7.48 20.47 57.29
CA SER A 330 -8.00 21.84 57.25
C SER A 330 -7.28 22.68 56.18
N LEU A 331 -6.81 23.90 56.49
CA LEU A 331 -6.20 24.85 55.55
C LEU A 331 -4.72 24.53 55.25
N ILE A 332 -4.31 24.71 53.98
CA ILE A 332 -2.91 24.71 53.52
C ILE A 332 -2.57 26.11 52.98
N ASP A 333 -1.53 26.74 53.54
CA ASP A 333 -0.92 27.99 53.04
C ASP A 333 0.60 27.81 53.05
N VAL A 334 1.21 27.51 51.90
CA VAL A 334 2.63 27.17 51.80
C VAL A 334 3.32 27.98 50.71
N VAL A 335 4.41 28.64 51.08
CA VAL A 335 5.30 29.37 50.19
C VAL A 335 6.68 28.74 50.30
N THR A 336 7.31 28.44 49.16
CA THR A 336 8.68 27.94 49.08
C THR A 336 9.43 28.58 47.92
N THR A 337 10.74 28.74 48.06
CA THR A 337 11.67 29.21 47.02
C THR A 337 12.37 28.06 46.30
N SER A 338 12.23 26.83 46.82
CA SER A 338 12.74 25.60 46.19
C SER A 338 12.00 25.33 44.89
N THR A 339 12.72 24.88 43.86
CA THR A 339 12.08 24.24 42.70
C THR A 339 11.60 22.86 43.12
N LEU A 340 10.29 22.71 43.35
CA LEU A 340 9.69 21.42 43.67
C LEU A 340 9.73 20.52 42.42
N THR A 341 10.08 19.25 42.60
CA THR A 341 9.94 18.23 41.55
C THR A 341 8.62 17.49 41.68
N ASP A 342 8.15 17.25 42.91
CA ASP A 342 6.87 16.61 43.21
C ASP A 342 6.19 17.33 44.40
N LEU A 343 4.87 17.54 44.31
CA LEU A 343 4.01 18.03 45.40
C LEU A 343 2.81 17.10 45.55
N ASP A 344 2.84 16.27 46.59
CA ASP A 344 1.72 15.40 46.94
C ASP A 344 0.88 16.07 48.03
N ILE A 345 -0.39 16.35 47.69
CA ILE A 345 -1.40 16.83 48.64
C ILE A 345 -2.50 15.77 48.74
N THR A 346 -2.69 15.23 49.94
CA THR A 346 -3.86 14.39 50.26
C THR A 346 -4.84 15.18 51.11
N LEU A 347 -6.10 15.27 50.66
CA LEU A 347 -7.21 15.91 51.35
C LEU A 347 -8.15 14.86 51.96
N ASP A 348 -8.60 15.08 53.20
CA ASP A 348 -9.60 14.24 53.90
C ASP A 348 -11.05 14.76 53.61
N PRO A 349 -12.08 13.90 53.46
CA PRO A 349 -13.31 14.17 52.70
C PRO A 349 -14.38 15.01 53.43
N ALA A 350 -13.99 15.84 54.39
CA ALA A 350 -14.92 16.69 55.16
C ALA A 350 -14.97 18.16 54.73
N ILE A 351 -14.23 18.57 53.69
CA ILE A 351 -14.10 19.98 53.32
C ILE A 351 -15.14 20.38 52.26
N ALA A 352 -16.09 21.24 52.66
CA ALA A 352 -16.94 22.00 51.75
C ALA A 352 -16.25 23.32 51.40
N SER A 353 -15.67 23.41 50.19
CA SER A 353 -15.03 24.59 49.59
C SER A 353 -13.76 25.12 50.28
N GLY A 354 -12.64 25.09 49.55
CA GLY A 354 -11.39 25.77 49.91
C GLY A 354 -10.76 26.39 48.66
N THR A 355 -10.11 27.54 48.83
CA THR A 355 -9.30 28.19 47.79
C THR A 355 -7.87 27.65 47.89
N TYR A 356 -7.32 27.12 46.80
CA TYR A 356 -5.95 26.59 46.73
C TYR A 356 -5.06 27.56 45.96
N SER A 357 -4.01 28.09 46.59
CA SER A 357 -3.02 28.97 45.94
C SER A 357 -1.64 28.35 46.11
N ILE A 358 -1.06 27.84 45.03
CA ILE A 358 0.30 27.32 44.99
C ILE A 358 1.09 28.21 44.02
N VAL A 359 2.12 28.89 44.52
CA VAL A 359 3.03 29.70 43.69
C VAL A 359 4.31 28.90 43.47
N ASP A 360 4.48 28.35 42.27
CA ASP A 360 5.71 27.68 41.85
C ASP A 360 6.35 28.41 40.64
N SER A 361 7.67 28.32 40.52
CA SER A 361 8.47 28.89 39.43
C SER A 361 9.05 27.83 38.47
N GLY A 362 8.70 26.54 38.66
CA GLY A 362 9.14 25.39 37.87
C GLY A 362 8.03 24.67 37.09
N ASN A 363 8.30 23.41 36.72
CA ASN A 363 7.33 22.49 36.12
C ASN A 363 6.71 21.66 37.25
N LEU A 364 5.57 22.09 37.79
CA LEU A 364 4.87 21.40 38.88
C LEU A 364 3.92 20.34 38.33
N THR A 365 3.90 19.14 38.90
CA THR A 365 2.78 18.19 38.75
C THR A 365 1.90 18.33 39.98
N PHE A 366 0.64 18.74 39.79
CA PHE A 366 -0.35 18.89 40.86
C PHE A 366 -1.42 17.80 40.71
N THR A 367 -1.39 16.83 41.61
CA THR A 367 -2.36 15.73 41.64
C THR A 367 -3.36 15.94 42.78
N VAL A 368 -4.65 15.98 42.45
CA VAL A 368 -5.72 15.93 43.46
C VAL A 368 -6.56 14.68 43.22
N THR A 369 -6.60 13.80 44.21
CA THR A 369 -7.47 12.61 44.22
C THR A 369 -8.58 12.85 45.23
N ASP A 370 -9.82 13.00 44.77
CA ASP A 370 -10.99 13.07 45.64
C ASP A 370 -11.76 11.74 45.64
N ALA A 371 -11.98 11.19 46.83
CA ALA A 371 -12.72 9.96 47.06
C ALA A 371 -14.23 10.20 47.30
N GLY A 372 -14.70 11.46 47.23
CA GLY A 372 -16.04 11.91 47.62
C GLY A 372 -16.95 12.41 46.49
N THR A 373 -17.72 13.47 46.81
CA THR A 373 -18.79 14.11 46.00
C THR A 373 -18.24 14.99 44.86
N ASP A 374 -19.04 15.87 44.26
CA ASP A 374 -18.59 16.75 43.17
C ASP A 374 -17.43 17.67 43.59
N LEU A 375 -16.40 17.74 42.73
CA LEU A 375 -15.27 18.66 42.86
C LEU A 375 -15.60 19.96 42.12
N THR A 376 -15.71 21.07 42.84
CA THR A 376 -15.98 22.39 42.25
C THR A 376 -14.71 23.24 42.24
N LEU A 377 -14.25 23.64 41.06
CA LEU A 377 -13.06 24.45 40.85
C LEU A 377 -13.46 25.86 40.45
N THR A 378 -13.08 26.84 41.26
CA THR A 378 -13.34 28.26 40.97
C THR A 378 -12.14 28.97 40.36
N GLU A 379 -10.91 28.62 40.75
CA GLU A 379 -9.65 29.12 40.20
C GLU A 379 -8.49 28.15 40.45
N ILE A 380 -7.69 27.88 39.40
CA ILE A 380 -6.33 27.32 39.51
C ILE A 380 -5.45 28.12 38.55
N SER A 381 -4.50 28.90 39.07
CA SER A 381 -3.66 29.76 38.23
C SER A 381 -2.18 29.71 38.64
N VAL A 382 -1.28 29.85 37.66
CA VAL A 382 0.14 30.16 37.89
C VAL A 382 0.47 31.56 37.38
N SER A 383 1.26 32.31 38.17
CA SER A 383 1.68 33.66 37.80
C SER A 383 2.89 33.69 36.84
N SER A 384 3.69 32.62 36.83
CA SER A 384 4.81 32.36 35.89
C SER A 384 5.16 30.87 35.89
N GLY A 385 5.58 30.29 34.76
CA GLY A 385 5.95 28.86 34.66
C GLY A 385 4.86 27.99 34.02
N ASN A 386 4.98 26.66 34.16
CA ASN A 386 4.06 25.67 33.60
C ASN A 386 3.54 24.74 34.70
N LEU A 387 2.23 24.50 34.76
CA LEU A 387 1.61 23.60 35.73
C LEU A 387 0.97 22.40 35.03
N ASN A 388 1.50 21.20 35.23
CA ASN A 388 0.80 19.96 34.86
C ASN A 388 -0.26 19.67 35.93
N LEU A 389 -1.52 19.89 35.59
CA LEU A 389 -2.67 19.66 36.45
C LEU A 389 -3.23 18.25 36.19
N SER A 390 -3.35 17.42 37.22
CA SER A 390 -4.05 16.13 37.15
C SER A 390 -5.10 16.04 38.26
N LEU A 391 -6.37 16.03 37.89
CA LEU A 391 -7.49 15.94 38.82
C LEU A 391 -8.22 14.61 38.60
N THR A 392 -8.50 13.88 39.67
CA THR A 392 -9.25 12.62 39.61
C THR A 392 -10.31 12.55 40.69
N THR A 393 -11.57 12.33 40.28
CA THR A 393 -12.71 12.06 41.17
C THR A 393 -13.21 10.64 40.96
N ALA A 394 -13.51 9.93 42.07
CA ALA A 394 -13.97 8.55 42.02
C ALA A 394 -15.48 8.41 41.70
N THR A 395 -16.32 9.31 42.25
CA THR A 395 -17.79 9.20 42.13
C THR A 395 -18.52 10.50 41.77
N GLY A 396 -17.90 11.66 41.95
CA GLY A 396 -18.54 12.98 41.72
C GLY A 396 -18.12 13.66 40.41
N ALA A 397 -18.91 14.63 39.97
CA ALA A 397 -18.62 15.46 38.81
C ALA A 397 -17.46 16.43 39.06
N ILE A 398 -16.79 16.87 38.00
CA ILE A 398 -15.82 17.99 38.05
C ILE A 398 -16.50 19.23 37.46
N ASN A 399 -16.80 20.21 38.30
CA ASN A 399 -17.46 21.45 37.90
C ASN A 399 -16.41 22.57 37.75
N LEU A 400 -16.29 23.15 36.56
CA LEU A 400 -15.32 24.18 36.20
C LEU A 400 -15.93 25.58 36.21
N GLY A 401 -15.27 26.52 36.90
CA GLY A 401 -15.58 27.94 36.86
C GLY A 401 -14.97 28.65 35.65
N ASP A 402 -15.41 29.88 35.44
CA ASP A 402 -15.11 30.68 34.24
C ASP A 402 -14.48 32.06 34.57
N THR A 403 -14.36 32.45 35.84
CA THR A 403 -13.72 33.72 36.25
C THR A 403 -13.04 33.68 37.64
N PRO A 404 -11.71 33.44 37.70
CA PRO A 404 -10.83 32.92 36.64
C PRO A 404 -10.81 31.39 36.64
N GLY A 405 -10.94 30.73 35.48
CA GLY A 405 -10.92 29.26 35.40
C GLY A 405 -9.55 28.61 35.70
N ILE A 406 -9.25 27.50 35.02
CA ILE A 406 -7.93 26.85 35.06
C ILE A 406 -6.98 27.60 34.11
N SER A 407 -5.82 28.05 34.59
CA SER A 407 -4.80 28.77 33.81
C SER A 407 -3.39 28.28 34.16
N VAL A 408 -2.82 27.41 33.31
CA VAL A 408 -1.62 26.62 33.67
C VAL A 408 -0.37 26.84 32.80
N GLY A 409 -0.36 27.89 31.96
CA GLY A 409 0.79 28.19 31.10
C GLY A 409 0.95 27.17 29.96
N ALA A 410 2.12 26.51 29.85
CA ALA A 410 2.34 25.41 28.90
C ALA A 410 2.23 24.00 29.53
N GLY A 411 1.67 23.89 30.73
CA GLY A 411 1.45 22.61 31.39
C GLY A 411 0.20 21.87 30.87
N ASN A 412 0.20 20.54 30.99
CA ASN A 412 -0.94 19.72 30.59
C ASN A 412 -2.07 19.79 31.64
N VAL A 413 -3.32 19.65 31.21
CA VAL A 413 -4.49 19.55 32.09
C VAL A 413 -5.13 18.18 31.88
N THR A 414 -5.18 17.36 32.92
CA THR A 414 -5.85 16.05 32.92
C THR A 414 -6.97 16.07 33.95
N LEU A 415 -8.21 15.88 33.51
CA LEU A 415 -9.41 15.79 34.35
C LEU A 415 -10.02 14.40 34.19
N VAL A 416 -10.18 13.66 35.28
CA VAL A 416 -10.73 12.29 35.24
C VAL A 416 -11.86 12.19 36.26
N SER A 417 -13.07 12.00 35.78
CA SER A 417 -14.24 11.64 36.56
C SER A 417 -14.68 10.23 36.18
N THR A 418 -14.41 9.26 37.05
CA THR A 418 -14.60 7.83 36.74
C THR A 418 -16.05 7.38 36.73
N SER A 419 -17.02 8.23 37.08
CA SER A 419 -18.45 7.94 36.93
C SER A 419 -19.36 9.17 36.77
N GLY A 420 -18.83 10.37 36.98
CA GLY A 420 -19.57 11.64 36.87
C GLY A 420 -19.23 12.41 35.60
N ALA A 421 -19.88 13.57 35.40
CA ALA A 421 -19.63 14.45 34.27
C ALA A 421 -18.50 15.45 34.53
N ILE A 422 -18.00 16.10 33.47
CA ILE A 422 -17.17 17.31 33.56
C ILE A 422 -18.00 18.46 33.00
N GLU A 423 -18.33 19.45 33.83
CA GLU A 423 -19.35 20.45 33.51
C GLU A 423 -18.86 21.88 33.76
N GLU A 424 -19.42 22.82 33.01
CA GLU A 424 -19.29 24.24 33.28
C GLU A 424 -20.28 24.68 34.38
N ILE A 425 -19.81 25.46 35.36
CA ILE A 425 -20.66 25.98 36.45
C ILE A 425 -21.66 27.02 35.94
N ASN A 426 -21.22 27.91 35.05
CA ASN A 426 -22.00 29.03 34.55
C ASN A 426 -22.18 28.87 33.04
N ASN A 427 -23.37 28.53 32.53
CA ASN A 427 -23.60 28.38 31.09
C ASN A 427 -23.36 29.71 30.34
N ASN A 428 -22.16 29.88 29.78
CA ASN A 428 -21.78 31.04 28.99
C ASN A 428 -20.67 30.68 27.97
N THR A 429 -19.88 31.65 27.52
CA THR A 429 -18.84 31.45 26.49
C THR A 429 -17.45 31.87 26.98
N ASN A 430 -17.27 32.01 28.30
CA ASN A 430 -16.03 32.44 28.90
C ASN A 430 -15.12 31.22 29.08
N THR A 431 -13.82 31.40 28.83
CA THR A 431 -12.84 30.33 28.90
C THR A 431 -12.77 29.66 30.28
N ASN A 432 -13.06 28.35 30.33
CA ASN A 432 -12.89 27.52 31.53
C ASN A 432 -11.44 27.04 31.70
N ILE A 433 -10.75 26.71 30.59
CA ILE A 433 -9.37 26.20 30.61
C ILE A 433 -8.47 27.03 29.68
N THR A 434 -7.41 27.60 30.23
CA THR A 434 -6.35 28.32 29.51
C THR A 434 -5.03 27.59 29.65
N THR A 435 -4.55 26.99 28.56
CA THR A 435 -3.24 26.33 28.51
C THR A 435 -2.71 26.26 27.08
N THR A 436 -1.39 26.18 26.89
CA THR A 436 -0.76 25.81 25.61
C THR A 436 -0.30 24.34 25.56
N GLY A 437 -0.46 23.61 26.67
CA GLY A 437 -0.24 22.15 26.75
C GLY A 437 -1.46 21.33 26.33
N THR A 438 -1.40 20.00 26.47
CA THR A 438 -2.51 19.09 26.14
C THR A 438 -3.61 19.19 27.20
N VAL A 439 -4.88 19.22 26.77
CA VAL A 439 -6.04 19.05 27.65
C VAL A 439 -6.60 17.63 27.46
N SER A 440 -6.73 16.87 28.54
CA SER A 440 -7.31 15.52 28.57
C SER A 440 -8.46 15.49 29.55
N MET A 441 -9.64 15.05 29.11
CA MET A 441 -10.85 14.99 29.92
C MET A 441 -11.50 13.60 29.79
N THR A 442 -11.67 12.89 30.89
CA THR A 442 -12.43 11.63 30.95
C THR A 442 -13.62 11.85 31.87
N GLY A 443 -14.84 11.80 31.34
CA GLY A 443 -16.07 11.99 32.10
C GLY A 443 -17.16 11.03 31.61
N LEU A 444 -17.30 9.88 32.27
CA LEU A 444 -18.31 8.88 31.89
C LEU A 444 -19.74 9.44 31.97
N GLY A 445 -19.98 10.46 32.80
CA GLY A 445 -21.25 11.18 32.87
C GLY A 445 -21.52 12.18 31.73
N GLY A 446 -20.58 12.32 30.78
CA GLY A 446 -20.57 13.34 29.73
C GLY A 446 -19.56 14.47 30.00
N ILE A 447 -19.25 15.24 28.95
CA ILE A 447 -18.35 16.39 29.01
C ILE A 447 -19.08 17.58 28.40
N GLY A 448 -19.31 18.63 29.20
CA GLY A 448 -20.04 19.82 28.76
C GLY A 448 -21.50 19.55 28.39
N THR A 449 -22.17 18.62 29.09
CA THR A 449 -23.57 18.28 28.74
C THR A 449 -24.54 19.43 29.02
N ASN A 450 -24.21 20.34 29.94
CA ASN A 450 -24.98 21.55 30.19
C ASN A 450 -24.62 22.73 29.27
N SER A 451 -23.33 22.90 28.99
CA SER A 451 -22.72 23.98 28.20
C SER A 451 -21.36 23.51 27.72
N ALA A 452 -20.89 24.01 26.58
CA ALA A 452 -19.59 23.63 26.05
C ALA A 452 -18.49 24.02 27.04
N ILE A 453 -17.54 23.12 27.30
CA ILE A 453 -16.31 23.50 28.01
C ILE A 453 -15.48 24.37 27.07
N ASP A 454 -15.29 25.64 27.42
CA ASP A 454 -14.51 26.61 26.64
C ASP A 454 -13.01 26.51 26.96
N ILE A 455 -12.21 26.21 25.94
CA ILE A 455 -10.75 26.07 26.02
C ILE A 455 -10.06 27.17 25.20
N SER A 456 -8.96 27.71 25.71
CA SER A 456 -8.13 28.67 24.99
C SER A 456 -6.64 28.32 25.09
N GLY A 457 -5.92 28.47 23.99
CA GLY A 457 -4.46 28.35 23.92
C GLY A 457 -3.96 26.98 23.50
N SER A 458 -4.77 25.92 23.66
CA SER A 458 -4.36 24.55 23.44
C SER A 458 -4.67 24.12 22.02
N ASN A 459 -3.75 23.35 21.43
CA ASN A 459 -3.94 22.74 20.11
C ASN A 459 -4.26 21.23 20.20
N ASN A 460 -4.13 20.62 21.38
CA ASN A 460 -4.26 19.18 21.58
C ASN A 460 -5.31 18.87 22.65
N LEU A 461 -6.41 18.25 22.23
CA LEU A 461 -7.54 17.92 23.09
C LEU A 461 -7.83 16.41 23.03
N ILE A 462 -7.94 15.78 24.19
CA ILE A 462 -8.33 14.38 24.35
C ILE A 462 -9.59 14.36 25.21
N VAL A 463 -10.65 13.72 24.72
CA VAL A 463 -11.92 13.61 25.44
C VAL A 463 -12.41 12.16 25.42
N ASP A 464 -12.94 11.69 26.54
CA ASP A 464 -13.42 10.33 26.75
C ASP A 464 -14.70 10.35 27.59
N ALA A 465 -15.84 9.91 27.06
CA ALA A 465 -17.13 9.97 27.74
C ALA A 465 -18.12 8.87 27.28
N ASP A 466 -19.00 8.41 28.17
CA ASP A 466 -20.08 7.46 27.84
C ASP A 466 -21.38 8.17 27.40
N GLN A 467 -21.41 9.50 27.48
CA GLN A 467 -22.53 10.38 27.11
C GLN A 467 -22.02 11.56 26.28
N GLY A 468 -22.89 12.52 25.93
CA GLY A 468 -22.56 13.64 25.05
C GLY A 468 -21.31 14.45 25.43
N ILE A 469 -20.59 14.91 24.40
CA ILE A 469 -19.39 15.76 24.49
C ILE A 469 -19.67 17.09 23.79
N GLN A 470 -19.53 18.20 24.52
CA GLN A 470 -19.54 19.56 23.97
C GLN A 470 -18.31 20.32 24.50
N VAL A 471 -17.43 20.71 23.59
CA VAL A 471 -16.22 21.49 23.88
C VAL A 471 -16.09 22.56 22.79
N ALA A 472 -15.74 23.77 23.19
CA ALA A 472 -15.46 24.88 22.29
C ALA A 472 -14.00 25.32 22.47
N SER A 473 -13.27 25.52 21.38
CA SER A 473 -11.88 25.99 21.42
C SER A 473 -11.76 27.33 20.72
N ALA A 474 -11.15 28.32 21.39
CA ALA A 474 -10.81 29.60 20.78
C ALA A 474 -9.53 29.54 19.93
N THR A 475 -8.73 28.47 20.07
CA THR A 475 -7.53 28.18 19.27
C THR A 475 -7.77 27.01 18.34
N THR A 476 -7.17 27.07 17.15
CA THR A 476 -7.22 25.97 16.17
C THR A 476 -6.64 24.70 16.78
N LEU A 477 -7.47 23.66 16.91
CA LEU A 477 -7.02 22.34 17.32
C LEU A 477 -6.27 21.67 16.16
N THR A 478 -5.11 21.08 16.44
CA THR A 478 -4.35 20.27 15.48
C THR A 478 -4.63 18.77 15.62
N ASP A 479 -4.88 18.32 16.85
CA ASP A 479 -5.16 16.91 17.19
C ASP A 479 -6.35 16.82 18.17
N LEU A 480 -7.40 16.08 17.78
CA LEU A 480 -8.54 15.74 18.64
C LEU A 480 -8.81 14.24 18.62
N THR A 481 -8.63 13.60 19.78
CA THR A 481 -9.00 12.20 19.98
C THR A 481 -10.27 12.13 20.82
N VAL A 482 -11.27 11.41 20.32
CA VAL A 482 -12.53 11.18 21.03
C VAL A 482 -12.74 9.68 21.19
N THR A 483 -12.79 9.21 22.43
CA THR A 483 -13.26 7.86 22.77
C THR A 483 -14.67 7.99 23.32
N VAL A 484 -15.58 7.16 22.82
CA VAL A 484 -16.99 7.16 23.23
C VAL A 484 -17.43 5.73 23.49
N ASP A 485 -18.06 5.48 24.63
CA ASP A 485 -18.67 4.19 25.02
C ASP A 485 -20.17 4.40 25.29
N PRO A 486 -21.01 4.56 24.24
CA PRO A 486 -22.38 4.99 24.40
C PRO A 486 -23.24 3.87 25.02
N GLY A 487 -23.63 4.06 26.27
CA GLY A 487 -24.59 3.20 26.98
C GLY A 487 -26.07 3.45 26.62
N SER A 488 -26.35 4.36 25.68
CA SER A 488 -27.69 4.88 25.35
C SER A 488 -27.92 4.97 23.82
N THR A 489 -29.19 5.03 23.40
CA THR A 489 -29.62 4.92 21.99
C THR A 489 -29.59 6.24 21.19
N THR A 490 -29.16 7.37 21.76
CA THR A 490 -29.05 8.67 21.05
C THR A 490 -28.11 9.62 21.80
N ASP A 491 -26.88 9.75 21.33
CA ASP A 491 -25.90 10.75 21.81
C ASP A 491 -25.51 11.71 20.66
N THR A 492 -25.30 13.00 20.98
CA THR A 492 -24.96 14.05 20.00
C THR A 492 -23.52 14.51 20.22
N TYR A 493 -22.71 14.45 19.16
CA TYR A 493 -21.32 14.92 19.17
C TYR A 493 -21.21 16.20 18.32
N SER A 494 -20.73 17.29 18.92
CA SER A 494 -20.53 18.58 18.23
C SER A 494 -19.22 19.20 18.68
N ILE A 495 -18.28 19.33 17.74
CA ILE A 495 -17.02 20.06 17.93
C ILE A 495 -16.96 21.15 16.87
N THR A 496 -16.76 22.39 17.31
CA THR A 496 -16.57 23.54 16.41
C THR A 496 -15.10 23.96 16.51
N ASP A 497 -14.33 23.74 15.43
CA ASP A 497 -12.93 24.18 15.31
C ASP A 497 -12.76 25.23 14.20
N GLY A 498 -11.77 26.11 14.39
CA GLY A 498 -11.41 27.20 13.46
C GLY A 498 -10.28 26.88 12.47
N GLY A 499 -9.77 25.64 12.40
CA GLY A 499 -8.72 25.27 11.42
C GLY A 499 -8.57 23.76 11.13
N ASN A 500 -7.32 23.25 11.12
CA ASN A 500 -7.00 21.92 10.58
C ASN A 500 -7.06 20.80 11.64
N LEU A 501 -8.26 20.24 11.85
CA LEU A 501 -8.55 19.22 12.86
C LEU A 501 -8.36 17.79 12.32
N THR A 502 -7.57 16.94 12.98
CA THR A 502 -7.68 15.48 12.81
C THR A 502 -8.60 14.94 13.90
N PHE A 503 -9.75 14.40 13.51
CA PHE A 503 -10.76 13.83 14.38
C PHE A 503 -10.80 12.31 14.21
N ALA A 504 -10.31 11.59 15.24
CA ALA A 504 -10.35 10.14 15.28
C ALA A 504 -11.35 9.67 16.34
N MET A 505 -12.29 8.81 15.92
CA MET A 505 -13.26 8.16 16.80
C MET A 505 -13.11 6.64 16.71
N THR A 506 -13.23 5.98 17.86
CA THR A 506 -13.38 4.53 17.97
C THR A 506 -14.59 4.27 18.87
N ASP A 507 -15.57 3.51 18.37
CA ASP A 507 -16.79 3.14 19.10
C ASP A 507 -16.91 1.61 19.16
N SER A 508 -17.38 1.11 20.31
CA SER A 508 -17.72 -0.31 20.53
C SER A 508 -19.20 -0.52 20.88
N GLY A 509 -20.02 0.52 20.72
CA GLY A 509 -21.46 0.56 20.99
C GLY A 509 -22.35 0.14 19.80
N THR A 510 -23.62 0.55 19.85
CA THR A 510 -24.64 0.21 18.84
C THR A 510 -24.57 1.11 17.59
N ASP A 511 -25.33 2.20 17.50
CA ASP A 511 -25.37 3.03 16.27
C ASP A 511 -24.81 4.44 16.50
N ILE A 512 -24.03 4.97 15.55
CA ILE A 512 -23.54 6.36 15.54
C ILE A 512 -24.36 7.21 14.56
N THR A 513 -24.83 8.37 15.01
CA THR A 513 -25.40 9.40 14.11
C THR A 513 -24.61 10.70 14.19
N LEU A 514 -23.94 11.07 13.08
CA LEU A 514 -23.18 12.31 12.97
C LEU A 514 -24.07 13.40 12.42
N THR A 515 -24.66 14.25 13.27
CA THR A 515 -25.65 15.25 12.79
C THR A 515 -25.03 16.33 11.90
N THR A 516 -23.90 16.91 12.31
CA THR A 516 -23.18 17.93 11.53
C THR A 516 -21.69 17.90 11.86
N MET A 517 -20.86 17.89 10.83
CA MET A 517 -19.42 18.07 10.92
C MET A 517 -19.00 19.07 9.84
N SER A 518 -18.54 20.25 10.22
CA SER A 518 -18.20 21.30 9.28
C SER A 518 -17.12 22.23 9.83
N VAL A 519 -16.25 22.73 8.98
CA VAL A 519 -15.37 23.88 9.27
C VAL A 519 -15.91 25.15 8.62
N SER A 520 -15.79 26.28 9.32
CA SER A 520 -16.05 27.60 8.73
C SER A 520 -14.92 28.08 7.79
N SER A 521 -13.70 27.60 8.03
CA SER A 521 -12.50 27.79 7.19
C SER A 521 -11.45 26.73 7.52
N GLY A 522 -10.63 26.30 6.55
CA GLY A 522 -9.57 25.31 6.76
C GLY A 522 -9.95 23.92 6.24
N SER A 523 -9.54 22.86 6.93
CA SER A 523 -9.82 21.47 6.53
C SER A 523 -9.91 20.52 7.71
N ILE A 524 -10.94 19.67 7.79
CA ILE A 524 -11.04 18.62 8.83
C ILE A 524 -10.66 17.27 8.22
N ASN A 525 -9.70 16.56 8.81
CA ASN A 525 -9.50 15.14 8.55
C ASN A 525 -10.32 14.32 9.55
N PHE A 526 -11.38 13.69 9.08
CA PHE A 526 -12.19 12.79 9.88
C PHE A 526 -11.80 11.34 9.59
N ASN A 527 -11.59 10.54 10.63
CA ASN A 527 -11.36 9.11 10.51
C ASN A 527 -12.08 8.34 11.64
N LEU A 528 -13.24 7.78 11.32
CA LEU A 528 -13.96 6.85 12.20
C LEU A 528 -13.48 5.43 11.90
N THR A 529 -12.65 4.89 12.79
CA THR A 529 -11.85 3.68 12.51
C THR A 529 -12.60 2.37 12.73
N THR A 530 -13.50 2.29 13.70
CA THR A 530 -14.38 1.13 13.90
C THR A 530 -15.64 1.53 14.66
N ASP A 531 -16.79 1.08 14.16
CA ASP A 531 -18.06 0.98 14.90
C ASP A 531 -18.61 -0.44 14.75
N THR A 532 -19.31 -0.95 15.76
CA THR A 532 -19.98 -2.26 15.75
C THR A 532 -21.45 -2.21 15.31
N GLY A 533 -22.07 -1.05 15.15
CA GLY A 533 -23.38 -0.95 14.48
C GLY A 533 -23.42 0.11 13.38
N ASP A 534 -24.60 0.72 13.19
CA ASP A 534 -24.90 1.51 12.00
C ASP A 534 -24.36 2.94 12.14
N ILE A 535 -23.67 3.42 11.10
CA ILE A 535 -23.18 4.80 11.01
C ILE A 535 -24.11 5.59 10.09
N THR A 536 -24.74 6.64 10.60
CA THR A 536 -25.52 7.59 9.80
C THR A 536 -24.78 8.93 9.67
N LEU A 537 -24.37 9.28 8.45
CA LEU A 537 -23.72 10.56 8.14
C LEU A 537 -24.78 11.65 7.93
N GLY A 538 -24.69 12.74 8.68
CA GLY A 538 -25.49 13.96 8.50
C GLY A 538 -24.82 14.92 7.54
N THR A 539 -24.77 16.21 7.90
CA THR A 539 -24.11 17.21 7.04
C THR A 539 -22.62 17.15 7.27
N ILE A 540 -21.84 16.78 6.26
CA ILE A 540 -20.38 16.70 6.32
C ILE A 540 -19.77 17.75 5.39
N ASP A 541 -18.86 18.56 5.90
CA ASP A 541 -18.04 19.50 5.13
C ASP A 541 -16.61 19.48 5.72
N THR A 542 -15.69 18.82 5.02
CA THR A 542 -14.30 18.69 5.46
C THR A 542 -13.44 19.88 5.04
N GLY A 543 -13.99 20.93 4.42
CA GLY A 543 -13.24 22.06 3.89
C GLY A 543 -12.42 21.70 2.64
N THR A 544 -11.40 22.50 2.31
CA THR A 544 -10.74 22.46 0.97
C THR A 544 -9.83 21.26 0.71
N SER A 545 -9.39 20.55 1.75
CA SER A 545 -8.41 19.46 1.65
C SER A 545 -8.56 18.38 2.73
N GLY A 546 -9.67 18.41 3.49
CA GLY A 546 -9.87 17.49 4.60
C GLY A 546 -10.36 16.12 4.13
N ASN A 547 -9.85 15.06 4.73
CA ASN A 547 -10.20 13.68 4.40
C ASN A 547 -11.43 13.19 5.19
N LEU A 548 -12.16 12.20 4.65
CA LEU A 548 -13.27 11.51 5.31
C LEU A 548 -13.07 10.00 5.27
N GLY A 549 -12.71 9.37 6.39
CA GLY A 549 -12.63 7.91 6.55
C GLY A 549 -13.74 7.38 7.46
N VAL A 550 -14.48 6.38 7.01
CA VAL A 550 -15.59 5.77 7.74
C VAL A 550 -15.54 4.25 7.62
N THR A 551 -15.44 3.54 8.75
CA THR A 551 -15.43 2.07 8.78
C THR A 551 -16.49 1.53 9.76
N ALA A 552 -17.53 0.89 9.22
CA ALA A 552 -18.51 0.13 10.01
C ALA A 552 -18.18 -1.37 9.95
N THR A 553 -17.75 -1.94 11.09
CA THR A 553 -17.32 -3.34 11.13
C THR A 553 -18.48 -4.32 11.23
N SER A 554 -19.62 -3.92 11.78
CA SER A 554 -20.79 -4.80 11.97
C SER A 554 -22.14 -4.18 11.67
N GLY A 555 -22.23 -2.87 11.37
CA GLY A 555 -23.42 -2.24 10.78
C GLY A 555 -23.20 -1.62 9.40
N ALA A 556 -24.23 -0.91 8.92
CA ALA A 556 -24.29 -0.22 7.64
C ALA A 556 -23.76 1.22 7.74
N ILE A 557 -23.30 1.77 6.61
CA ILE A 557 -23.06 3.21 6.46
C ILE A 557 -24.25 3.78 5.68
N THR A 558 -24.96 4.74 6.26
CA THR A 558 -26.06 5.45 5.60
C THR A 558 -25.85 6.95 5.69
N GLN A 559 -26.64 7.70 4.92
CA GLN A 559 -26.52 9.15 4.84
C GLN A 559 -27.89 9.82 4.92
N SER A 560 -27.97 10.92 5.68
CA SER A 560 -29.17 11.73 5.92
C SER A 560 -29.08 13.15 5.37
N SER A 561 -27.87 13.68 5.09
CA SER A 561 -27.61 14.98 4.46
C SER A 561 -26.35 14.93 3.58
N SER A 562 -25.98 16.01 2.90
CA SER A 562 -24.86 16.03 1.95
C SER A 562 -23.48 15.88 2.61
N ALA A 563 -22.53 15.30 1.87
CA ALA A 563 -21.12 15.28 2.22
C ALA A 563 -20.29 16.02 1.16
N THR A 564 -19.59 17.08 1.57
CA THR A 564 -18.59 17.79 0.77
C THR A 564 -17.21 17.46 1.32
N VAL A 565 -16.38 16.78 0.53
CA VAL A 565 -15.07 16.31 0.97
C VAL A 565 -13.98 16.85 0.05
N GLY A 566 -13.16 17.77 0.56
CA GLY A 566 -12.06 18.36 -0.23
C GLY A 566 -10.84 17.45 -0.42
N GLY A 567 -10.63 16.52 0.50
CA GLY A 567 -9.57 15.51 0.46
C GLY A 567 -10.09 14.13 0.01
N THR A 568 -9.41 13.06 0.42
CA THR A 568 -9.81 11.68 0.07
C THR A 568 -10.97 11.17 0.93
N SER A 569 -11.80 10.30 0.35
CA SER A 569 -12.88 9.60 1.07
C SER A 569 -12.62 8.11 1.16
N SER A 570 -13.00 7.47 2.26
CA SER A 570 -12.95 6.01 2.44
C SER A 570 -14.20 5.53 3.15
N PHE A 571 -14.87 4.53 2.56
CA PHE A 571 -16.06 3.90 3.13
C PHE A 571 -15.88 2.38 3.15
N THR A 572 -15.80 1.81 4.35
CA THR A 572 -15.59 0.38 4.56
C THR A 572 -16.74 -0.21 5.37
N VAL A 573 -17.38 -1.25 4.82
CA VAL A 573 -18.36 -2.10 5.51
C VAL A 573 -17.92 -3.56 5.44
N THR A 574 -18.32 -4.40 6.39
CA THR A 574 -17.98 -5.85 6.34
C THR A 574 -19.22 -6.74 6.34
N GLY A 575 -19.04 -8.04 6.08
CA GLY A 575 -20.15 -9.00 6.05
C GLY A 575 -21.19 -8.64 4.98
N THR A 576 -22.46 -8.65 5.34
CA THR A 576 -23.59 -8.35 4.43
C THR A 576 -24.02 -6.87 4.46
N ASN A 577 -23.28 -6.02 5.16
CA ASN A 577 -23.69 -4.65 5.43
C ASN A 577 -23.51 -3.74 4.22
N VAL A 578 -24.37 -2.73 4.12
CA VAL A 578 -24.43 -1.83 2.96
C VAL A 578 -23.80 -0.48 3.27
N ALA A 579 -23.23 0.17 2.25
CA ALA A 579 -22.89 1.58 2.29
C ALA A 579 -23.77 2.34 1.29
N THR A 580 -24.62 3.25 1.76
CA THR A 580 -25.56 4.00 0.93
C THR A 580 -25.34 5.50 1.11
N LEU A 581 -24.63 6.09 0.14
CA LEU A 581 -24.25 7.50 0.08
C LEU A 581 -24.93 8.16 -1.12
N THR A 582 -26.26 8.11 -1.14
CA THR A 582 -27.08 8.44 -2.32
C THR A 582 -27.60 9.88 -2.32
N ASN A 583 -27.08 10.74 -1.45
CA ASN A 583 -27.47 12.14 -1.46
C ASN A 583 -26.97 12.83 -2.75
N ALA A 584 -27.90 13.37 -3.54
CA ALA A 584 -27.61 14.03 -4.81
C ALA A 584 -26.87 15.38 -4.68
N SER A 585 -26.44 15.78 -3.48
CA SER A 585 -25.62 16.96 -3.22
C SER A 585 -24.26 16.61 -2.61
N ASN A 586 -23.88 15.33 -2.62
CA ASN A 586 -22.52 14.92 -2.31
C ASN A 586 -21.52 15.51 -3.31
N ASP A 587 -20.35 15.92 -2.84
CA ASP A 587 -19.27 16.45 -3.67
C ASP A 587 -17.95 15.89 -3.13
N PHE A 588 -17.47 14.80 -3.74
CA PHE A 588 -16.23 14.11 -3.35
C PHE A 588 -15.09 14.53 -4.27
N ILE A 589 -14.34 15.55 -3.86
CA ILE A 589 -13.31 16.18 -4.71
C ILE A 589 -12.05 15.31 -4.84
N GLY A 590 -11.64 14.63 -3.76
CA GLY A 590 -10.52 13.70 -3.78
C GLY A 590 -10.93 12.25 -4.06
N ALA A 591 -9.93 11.38 -4.20
CA ALA A 591 -10.17 9.98 -4.55
C ALA A 591 -10.98 9.24 -3.48
N VAL A 592 -11.89 8.37 -3.92
CA VAL A 592 -12.81 7.60 -3.07
C VAL A 592 -12.41 6.12 -3.04
N THR A 593 -12.06 5.61 -1.85
CA THR A 593 -11.85 4.19 -1.59
C THR A 593 -13.14 3.55 -1.09
N LEU A 594 -13.56 2.45 -1.71
CA LEU A 594 -14.74 1.70 -1.34
C LEU A 594 -14.35 0.26 -0.96
N ALA A 595 -14.83 -0.21 0.17
CA ALA A 595 -14.64 -1.59 0.59
C ALA A 595 -15.92 -2.20 1.17
N SER A 596 -16.28 -3.40 0.72
CA SER A 596 -17.41 -4.15 1.27
C SER A 596 -17.16 -5.65 1.33
N GLY A 597 -17.82 -6.32 2.27
CA GLY A 597 -18.09 -7.75 2.17
C GLY A 597 -19.10 -8.04 1.05
N THR A 598 -20.08 -8.91 1.25
CA THR A 598 -21.12 -9.18 0.24
C THR A 598 -22.22 -8.13 0.14
N GLY A 599 -22.18 -7.09 0.99
CA GLY A 599 -23.16 -6.01 0.94
C GLY A 599 -22.89 -4.96 -0.14
N ALA A 600 -23.97 -4.30 -0.58
CA ALA A 600 -23.97 -3.32 -1.65
C ALA A 600 -23.36 -1.98 -1.24
N VAL A 601 -22.68 -1.32 -2.17
CA VAL A 601 -22.17 0.05 -2.05
C VAL A 601 -22.80 0.91 -3.13
N GLN A 602 -23.43 2.01 -2.72
CA GLN A 602 -24.01 3.01 -3.60
C GLN A 602 -23.42 4.39 -3.26
N LEU A 603 -22.87 5.05 -4.27
CA LEU A 603 -22.24 6.37 -4.16
C LEU A 603 -22.87 7.29 -5.20
N VAL A 604 -23.39 8.44 -4.77
CA VAL A 604 -23.77 9.54 -5.64
C VAL A 604 -22.82 10.69 -5.37
N ASP A 605 -22.36 11.34 -6.44
CA ASP A 605 -21.45 12.48 -6.42
C ASP A 605 -21.89 13.49 -7.49
N THR A 606 -21.86 14.77 -7.17
CA THR A 606 -22.34 15.85 -8.06
C THR A 606 -21.29 16.35 -9.04
N THR A 607 -20.04 16.01 -8.82
CA THR A 607 -18.93 16.34 -9.72
C THR A 607 -18.29 15.07 -10.28
N ALA A 608 -17.03 15.11 -10.70
CA ALA A 608 -16.35 13.97 -11.27
C ALA A 608 -15.84 13.05 -10.16
N THR A 609 -16.23 11.78 -10.18
CA THR A 609 -15.77 10.80 -9.19
C THR A 609 -14.48 10.13 -9.61
N SER A 610 -13.45 10.20 -8.77
CA SER A 610 -12.22 9.42 -8.93
C SER A 610 -12.18 8.27 -7.91
N LEU A 611 -12.21 7.03 -8.37
CA LEU A 611 -12.10 5.85 -7.51
C LEU A 611 -10.63 5.52 -7.21
N ALA A 612 -10.32 5.27 -5.94
CA ALA A 612 -9.06 4.68 -5.52
C ALA A 612 -9.18 3.15 -5.50
N ALA A 613 -8.08 2.47 -5.18
CA ALA A 613 -8.08 1.01 -5.04
C ALA A 613 -9.21 0.57 -4.10
N SER A 614 -10.10 -0.29 -4.59
CA SER A 614 -11.37 -0.63 -3.95
C SER A 614 -11.66 -2.12 -4.08
N THR A 615 -12.18 -2.74 -3.02
CA THR A 615 -12.45 -4.19 -2.98
C THR A 615 -13.86 -4.43 -2.44
N LEU A 616 -14.75 -4.92 -3.29
CA LEU A 616 -16.16 -5.10 -2.99
C LEU A 616 -16.60 -6.53 -3.27
N GLY A 617 -17.19 -7.17 -2.26
CA GLY A 617 -17.82 -8.49 -2.43
C GLY A 617 -19.26 -8.42 -2.97
N GLY A 618 -19.94 -7.29 -2.77
CA GLY A 618 -21.32 -7.03 -3.19
C GLY A 618 -21.43 -6.15 -4.44
N THR A 619 -22.63 -5.65 -4.72
CA THR A 619 -22.87 -4.77 -5.88
C THR A 619 -22.29 -3.38 -5.67
N LEU A 620 -21.74 -2.78 -6.72
CA LEU A 620 -21.24 -1.41 -6.75
C LEU A 620 -22.13 -0.55 -7.66
N VAL A 621 -22.65 0.58 -7.17
CA VAL A 621 -23.30 1.59 -8.00
C VAL A 621 -22.63 2.94 -7.74
N VAL A 622 -22.08 3.56 -8.78
CA VAL A 622 -21.47 4.89 -8.72
C VAL A 622 -22.19 5.80 -9.70
N THR A 623 -22.83 6.85 -9.20
CA THR A 623 -23.47 7.90 -10.00
C THR A 623 -22.69 9.19 -9.84
N SER A 624 -22.14 9.68 -10.94
CA SER A 624 -21.26 10.85 -10.99
C SER A 624 -21.88 11.98 -11.82
N GLY A 625 -21.73 13.21 -11.35
CA GLY A 625 -22.08 14.43 -12.09
C GLY A 625 -21.12 14.76 -13.22
N GLY A 626 -19.94 14.16 -13.24
CA GLY A 626 -18.95 14.28 -14.31
C GLY A 626 -18.34 12.92 -14.69
N ALA A 627 -17.10 12.95 -15.15
CA ALA A 627 -16.37 11.73 -15.50
C ALA A 627 -16.16 10.81 -14.29
N ILE A 628 -16.18 9.50 -14.54
CA ILE A 628 -15.74 8.50 -13.58
C ILE A 628 -14.34 8.07 -13.97
N THR A 629 -13.36 8.27 -13.10
CA THR A 629 -11.97 7.85 -13.31
C THR A 629 -11.51 6.93 -12.19
N GLN A 630 -10.36 6.29 -12.36
CA GLN A 630 -9.72 5.55 -11.29
C GLN A 630 -8.24 5.87 -11.13
N THR A 631 -7.70 5.55 -9.95
CA THR A 631 -6.29 5.75 -9.57
C THR A 631 -5.63 4.49 -9.03
N GLY A 632 -6.42 3.41 -8.83
CA GLY A 632 -5.95 2.10 -8.40
C GLY A 632 -6.95 1.01 -8.81
N ASP A 633 -6.61 -0.25 -8.52
CA ASP A 633 -7.37 -1.42 -8.98
C ASP A 633 -8.77 -1.51 -8.35
N LEU A 634 -9.76 -1.83 -9.17
CA LEU A 634 -11.11 -2.16 -8.73
C LEU A 634 -11.32 -3.68 -8.76
N SER A 635 -11.51 -4.29 -7.59
CA SER A 635 -11.85 -5.71 -7.45
C SER A 635 -13.29 -5.83 -6.97
N VAL A 636 -14.22 -6.15 -7.88
CA VAL A 636 -15.67 -6.21 -7.60
C VAL A 636 -16.21 -7.59 -7.95
N THR A 637 -16.66 -8.36 -6.96
CA THR A 637 -17.23 -9.70 -7.21
C THR A 637 -18.73 -9.69 -7.46
N GLY A 638 -19.45 -8.65 -7.01
CA GLY A 638 -20.85 -8.42 -7.39
C GLY A 638 -20.98 -7.61 -8.69
N ALA A 639 -22.22 -7.36 -9.12
CA ALA A 639 -22.47 -6.52 -10.29
C ALA A 639 -22.01 -5.07 -10.06
N ALA A 640 -21.41 -4.45 -11.07
CA ALA A 640 -20.98 -3.05 -11.03
C ALA A 640 -21.80 -2.18 -12.00
N THR A 641 -22.15 -0.97 -11.58
CA THR A 641 -22.88 0.00 -12.39
C THR A 641 -22.25 1.38 -12.24
N PHE A 642 -21.84 1.96 -13.36
CA PHE A 642 -21.21 3.28 -13.42
C PHE A 642 -22.10 4.21 -14.25
N ILE A 643 -22.62 5.27 -13.64
CA ILE A 643 -23.60 6.19 -14.23
C ILE A 643 -22.96 7.58 -14.29
N THR A 644 -22.89 8.19 -15.48
CA THR A 644 -22.50 9.59 -15.62
C THR A 644 -23.72 10.43 -15.98
N THR A 645 -24.06 11.46 -15.21
CA THR A 645 -25.30 12.24 -15.39
C THR A 645 -25.16 13.48 -16.28
N THR A 646 -23.92 13.89 -16.62
CA THR A 646 -23.66 14.94 -17.60
C THR A 646 -23.34 14.32 -18.96
N ASP A 647 -24.01 14.77 -20.02
CA ASP A 647 -23.78 14.35 -21.41
C ASP A 647 -22.31 14.51 -21.83
N GLY A 648 -21.79 13.53 -22.56
CA GLY A 648 -20.41 13.49 -23.04
C GLY A 648 -19.35 13.19 -21.96
N SER A 649 -19.76 12.71 -20.79
CA SER A 649 -18.82 12.34 -19.72
C SER A 649 -18.05 11.05 -20.02
N ASN A 650 -16.83 10.96 -19.48
CA ASN A 650 -15.96 9.81 -19.68
C ASN A 650 -16.14 8.77 -18.56
N ILE A 651 -15.90 7.49 -18.88
CA ILE A 651 -15.66 6.44 -17.91
C ILE A 651 -14.27 5.84 -18.21
N ILE A 652 -13.31 6.07 -17.32
CA ILE A 652 -11.91 5.66 -17.49
C ILE A 652 -11.52 4.74 -16.34
N LEU A 653 -11.62 3.45 -16.60
CA LEU A 653 -11.27 2.33 -15.72
C LEU A 653 -10.06 1.57 -16.29
N ASP A 654 -8.89 2.19 -16.24
CA ASP A 654 -7.71 1.89 -17.06
C ASP A 654 -6.59 1.08 -16.38
N SER A 655 -6.80 0.61 -15.14
CA SER A 655 -5.78 -0.16 -14.42
C SER A 655 -5.80 -1.62 -14.84
N SER A 656 -4.62 -2.17 -15.11
CA SER A 656 -4.43 -3.57 -15.51
C SER A 656 -4.81 -4.59 -14.43
N GLY A 657 -4.97 -4.17 -13.17
CA GLY A 657 -5.36 -5.04 -12.06
C GLY A 657 -6.86 -5.04 -11.76
N ASN A 658 -7.67 -4.32 -12.53
CA ASN A 658 -9.13 -4.36 -12.41
C ASN A 658 -9.65 -5.79 -12.58
N ALA A 659 -10.56 -6.20 -11.70
CA ALA A 659 -11.14 -7.54 -11.68
C ALA A 659 -12.64 -7.47 -11.37
N PHE A 660 -13.46 -7.53 -12.40
CA PHE A 660 -14.92 -7.61 -12.31
C PHE A 660 -15.34 -9.07 -12.52
N SER A 661 -15.80 -9.74 -11.45
CA SER A 661 -16.17 -11.15 -11.55
C SER A 661 -17.61 -11.39 -12.01
N SER A 662 -18.41 -10.33 -12.12
CA SER A 662 -19.79 -10.37 -12.57
C SER A 662 -20.05 -9.29 -13.62
N GLN A 663 -21.30 -9.09 -13.98
CA GLN A 663 -21.74 -8.15 -15.00
C GLN A 663 -21.40 -6.68 -14.65
N VAL A 664 -21.04 -5.89 -15.67
CA VAL A 664 -20.76 -4.45 -15.57
C VAL A 664 -21.69 -3.67 -16.51
N SER A 665 -22.32 -2.62 -15.99
CA SER A 665 -23.10 -1.68 -16.78
C SER A 665 -22.50 -0.28 -16.73
N LEU A 666 -22.31 0.33 -17.90
CA LEU A 666 -21.92 1.72 -18.07
C LEU A 666 -23.14 2.47 -18.60
N LEU A 667 -23.66 3.46 -17.87
CA LEU A 667 -24.87 4.21 -18.24
C LEU A 667 -24.58 5.70 -18.49
N ALA A 668 -24.99 6.20 -19.65
CA ALA A 668 -25.00 7.63 -19.98
C ALA A 668 -26.36 8.23 -19.55
N ASP A 669 -26.35 8.85 -18.38
CA ASP A 669 -27.49 9.23 -17.55
C ASP A 669 -28.28 8.02 -16.99
N THR A 670 -29.09 8.28 -15.97
CA THR A 670 -29.97 7.31 -15.30
C THR A 670 -30.99 6.62 -16.21
N ALA A 671 -31.27 7.20 -17.38
CA ALA A 671 -32.18 6.65 -18.37
C ALA A 671 -31.49 6.10 -19.63
N GLY A 672 -30.15 6.15 -19.71
CA GLY A 672 -29.40 5.65 -20.88
C GLY A 672 -29.67 6.45 -22.16
N ASN A 673 -30.01 7.73 -22.07
CA ASN A 673 -30.46 8.51 -23.24
C ASN A 673 -29.44 9.51 -23.77
N GLU A 674 -28.29 9.64 -23.10
CA GLU A 674 -27.25 10.60 -23.45
C GLU A 674 -26.08 9.94 -24.19
N THR A 675 -25.06 10.72 -24.54
CA THR A 675 -23.85 10.21 -25.19
C THR A 675 -22.71 10.06 -24.18
N PHE A 676 -21.91 9.00 -24.33
CA PHE A 676 -20.61 8.93 -23.66
C PHE A 676 -19.58 9.81 -24.36
N GLY A 677 -18.63 10.34 -23.58
CA GLY A 677 -17.34 10.77 -24.10
C GLY A 677 -16.45 9.56 -24.39
N ASN A 678 -15.29 9.48 -23.73
CA ASN A 678 -14.38 8.34 -23.84
C ASN A 678 -14.75 7.23 -22.85
N ILE A 679 -14.67 5.98 -23.29
CA ILE A 679 -14.70 4.78 -22.46
C ILE A 679 -13.34 4.11 -22.53
N THR A 680 -12.71 3.89 -21.38
CA THR A 680 -11.60 2.94 -21.23
C THR A 680 -12.00 1.94 -20.16
N PHE A 681 -11.98 0.66 -20.51
CA PHE A 681 -12.36 -0.40 -19.60
C PHE A 681 -11.36 -1.54 -19.70
N VAL A 682 -10.72 -1.82 -18.56
CA VAL A 682 -9.78 -2.91 -18.39
C VAL A 682 -10.38 -3.89 -17.39
N ASP A 683 -10.35 -5.17 -17.74
CA ASP A 683 -10.74 -6.24 -16.86
C ASP A 683 -9.77 -7.42 -16.92
N SER A 684 -9.70 -8.13 -15.79
CA SER A 684 -8.95 -9.36 -15.64
C SER A 684 -9.55 -10.50 -16.45
N ALA A 685 -10.88 -10.56 -16.59
CA ALA A 685 -11.61 -11.67 -17.19
C ALA A 685 -12.00 -11.41 -18.66
N GLU A 686 -13.03 -12.11 -19.15
CA GLU A 686 -13.64 -11.89 -20.47
C GLU A 686 -14.46 -10.59 -20.48
N ILE A 687 -14.45 -9.88 -21.62
CA ILE A 687 -15.33 -8.74 -21.87
C ILE A 687 -16.30 -9.14 -22.99
N SER A 688 -17.56 -9.38 -22.65
CA SER A 688 -18.63 -9.67 -23.60
C SER A 688 -19.56 -8.46 -23.74
N LEU A 689 -19.55 -7.81 -24.90
CA LEU A 689 -20.42 -6.66 -25.16
C LEU A 689 -21.85 -7.14 -25.46
N ASP A 690 -22.80 -6.85 -24.57
CA ASP A 690 -24.19 -7.35 -24.67
C ASP A 690 -25.23 -6.23 -24.55
N ALA A 691 -26.47 -6.49 -24.96
CA ALA A 691 -27.62 -5.58 -24.91
C ALA A 691 -28.17 -5.44 -23.49
N SER A 692 -27.71 -6.31 -22.59
CA SER A 692 -28.03 -6.24 -21.18
C SER A 692 -26.96 -6.97 -20.38
N ALA A 693 -26.56 -6.40 -19.26
CA ALA A 693 -25.73 -7.05 -18.26
C ALA A 693 -26.53 -8.18 -17.58
N THR A 694 -26.39 -9.44 -18.00
CA THR A 694 -27.16 -10.56 -17.40
C THR A 694 -26.33 -11.80 -17.06
N GLY A 695 -25.13 -11.91 -17.61
CA GLY A 695 -24.13 -12.93 -17.32
C GLY A 695 -22.83 -12.33 -16.76
N ASP A 696 -22.05 -13.17 -16.09
CA ASP A 696 -20.72 -12.80 -15.63
C ASP A 696 -19.80 -12.56 -16.84
N GLY A 697 -19.04 -11.45 -16.82
CA GLY A 697 -18.21 -11.00 -17.95
C GLY A 697 -18.94 -10.10 -18.97
N ASP A 698 -20.26 -9.92 -18.84
CA ASP A 698 -21.00 -8.97 -19.68
C ASP A 698 -20.60 -7.53 -19.36
N LEU A 699 -20.30 -6.75 -20.40
CA LEU A 699 -20.17 -5.31 -20.38
C LEU A 699 -21.31 -4.70 -21.19
N PHE A 700 -22.27 -4.06 -20.50
CA PHE A 700 -23.36 -3.33 -21.14
C PHE A 700 -23.03 -1.85 -21.22
N ILE A 701 -22.96 -1.31 -22.45
CA ILE A 701 -22.79 0.12 -22.71
C ILE A 701 -24.16 0.69 -23.06
N ASP A 702 -24.81 1.32 -22.09
CA ASP A 702 -26.15 1.88 -22.18
C ASP A 702 -26.07 3.39 -22.44
N ALA A 703 -26.27 3.76 -23.69
CA ALA A 703 -26.28 5.14 -24.17
C ALA A 703 -27.52 5.35 -25.05
N SER A 704 -27.72 6.55 -25.60
CA SER A 704 -28.88 6.89 -26.45
C SER A 704 -29.26 5.80 -27.48
N THR A 705 -28.26 5.06 -27.96
CA THR A 705 -28.38 3.70 -28.49
C THR A 705 -27.35 2.81 -27.82
N ASP A 706 -27.73 1.60 -27.40
CA ASP A 706 -26.83 0.61 -26.82
C ASP A 706 -25.57 0.41 -27.69
N GLY A 707 -24.40 0.39 -27.03
CA GLY A 707 -23.10 0.25 -27.69
C GLY A 707 -22.54 1.53 -28.33
N ALA A 708 -23.22 2.67 -28.23
CA ALA A 708 -22.73 3.94 -28.76
C ALA A 708 -21.73 4.64 -27.83
N VAL A 709 -20.64 5.16 -28.42
CA VAL A 709 -19.59 5.91 -27.74
C VAL A 709 -19.22 7.16 -28.57
N GLY A 710 -19.47 8.34 -28.01
CA GLY A 710 -19.21 9.64 -28.66
C GLY A 710 -17.73 10.05 -28.69
N GLY A 711 -16.87 9.31 -28.00
CA GLY A 711 -15.41 9.48 -27.99
C GLY A 711 -14.67 8.18 -28.27
N ILE A 712 -13.53 8.00 -27.60
CA ILE A 712 -12.64 6.82 -27.74
C ILE A 712 -13.25 5.61 -27.03
N LEU A 713 -13.12 4.42 -27.61
CA LEU A 713 -13.43 3.14 -26.95
C LEU A 713 -12.17 2.27 -26.82
N ASN A 714 -11.65 2.11 -25.61
CA ASN A 714 -10.51 1.25 -25.33
C ASN A 714 -10.94 0.09 -24.41
N LEU A 715 -10.86 -1.14 -24.90
CA LEU A 715 -11.17 -2.34 -24.15
C LEU A 715 -9.94 -3.23 -24.02
N THR A 716 -9.64 -3.70 -22.80
CA THR A 716 -8.55 -4.64 -22.54
C THR A 716 -9.02 -5.78 -21.64
N ALA A 717 -9.03 -7.00 -22.18
CA ALA A 717 -9.25 -8.22 -21.42
C ALA A 717 -7.90 -8.92 -21.20
N THR A 718 -7.39 -8.92 -19.97
CA THR A 718 -6.02 -9.38 -19.71
C THR A 718 -5.89 -10.91 -19.69
N THR A 719 -6.94 -11.64 -19.27
CA THR A 719 -6.94 -13.11 -19.27
C THR A 719 -8.13 -13.75 -19.98
N GLY A 720 -9.14 -13.00 -20.42
CA GLY A 720 -10.25 -13.49 -21.25
C GLY A 720 -10.26 -12.97 -22.69
N ASP A 721 -11.31 -13.35 -23.42
CA ASP A 721 -11.61 -12.90 -24.78
C ASP A 721 -12.32 -11.54 -24.76
N ILE A 722 -12.38 -10.87 -25.92
CA ILE A 722 -13.33 -9.78 -26.17
C ILE A 722 -14.36 -10.32 -27.17
N THR A 723 -15.63 -10.38 -26.78
CA THR A 723 -16.73 -10.90 -27.59
C THR A 723 -17.85 -9.86 -27.72
N GLN A 724 -18.76 -10.07 -28.68
CA GLN A 724 -19.77 -9.08 -29.04
C GLN A 724 -21.11 -9.72 -29.44
N ASN A 725 -22.19 -9.25 -28.81
CA ASN A 725 -23.58 -9.57 -29.10
C ASN A 725 -24.42 -8.34 -29.51
N ILE A 726 -23.90 -7.12 -29.35
CA ILE A 726 -24.52 -5.87 -29.82
C ILE A 726 -23.69 -5.14 -30.86
N ALA A 727 -24.31 -4.23 -31.61
CA ALA A 727 -23.55 -3.34 -32.48
C ALA A 727 -22.79 -2.30 -31.65
N LEU A 728 -21.59 -1.93 -32.08
CA LEU A 728 -20.84 -0.81 -31.53
C LEU A 728 -20.87 0.36 -32.51
N ALA A 729 -21.19 1.56 -32.04
CA ALA A 729 -21.14 2.78 -32.84
C ALA A 729 -20.16 3.76 -32.18
N VAL A 730 -18.95 3.89 -32.73
CA VAL A 730 -17.85 4.65 -32.09
C VAL A 730 -17.38 5.76 -33.02
N THR A 731 -17.41 6.99 -32.51
CA THR A 731 -17.01 8.17 -33.28
C THR A 731 -15.55 8.57 -33.08
N GLY A 732 -14.95 8.22 -31.94
CA GLY A 732 -13.52 8.32 -31.70
C GLY A 732 -12.77 7.05 -32.13
N THR A 733 -11.48 6.99 -31.80
CA THR A 733 -10.66 5.81 -32.08
C THR A 733 -11.06 4.62 -31.22
N SER A 734 -10.88 3.40 -31.71
CA SER A 734 -11.13 2.17 -30.95
C SER A 734 -9.85 1.35 -30.76
N SER A 735 -9.66 0.78 -29.57
CA SER A 735 -8.57 -0.16 -29.29
C SER A 735 -9.10 -1.39 -28.57
N PHE A 736 -8.75 -2.57 -29.08
CA PHE A 736 -9.12 -3.85 -28.49
C PHE A 736 -7.86 -4.68 -28.24
N THR A 737 -7.61 -5.01 -26.97
CA THR A 737 -6.38 -5.69 -26.54
C THR A 737 -6.69 -6.94 -25.73
N VAL A 738 -6.13 -8.07 -26.16
CA VAL A 738 -6.12 -9.34 -25.44
C VAL A 738 -4.71 -9.94 -25.41
N SER A 739 -4.46 -10.89 -24.51
CA SER A 739 -3.15 -11.55 -24.37
C SER A 739 -3.23 -13.07 -24.58
N ASN A 740 -2.09 -13.75 -24.64
CA ASN A 740 -2.00 -15.22 -24.68
C ASN A 740 -2.77 -15.85 -25.86
N THR A 741 -3.69 -16.76 -25.60
CA THR A 741 -4.46 -17.50 -26.61
C THR A 741 -5.83 -16.88 -26.91
N ASN A 742 -6.10 -15.70 -26.34
CA ASN A 742 -7.42 -15.13 -26.30
C ASN A 742 -7.77 -14.39 -27.60
N ALA A 743 -9.05 -14.40 -27.96
CA ALA A 743 -9.59 -13.90 -29.20
C ALA A 743 -10.28 -12.53 -29.05
N ILE A 744 -10.39 -11.82 -30.17
CA ILE A 744 -11.23 -10.62 -30.32
C ILE A 744 -12.27 -10.95 -31.39
N THR A 745 -13.55 -10.95 -31.04
CA THR A 745 -14.66 -11.28 -31.95
C THR A 745 -15.68 -10.15 -31.96
N LEU A 746 -15.57 -9.27 -32.95
CA LEU A 746 -16.42 -8.10 -33.18
C LEU A 746 -17.17 -8.25 -34.51
N THR A 747 -17.99 -9.28 -34.62
CA THR A 747 -18.55 -9.74 -35.90
C THR A 747 -19.93 -9.16 -36.24
N ASN A 748 -20.47 -8.26 -35.42
CA ASN A 748 -21.77 -7.65 -35.69
C ASN A 748 -21.72 -6.81 -36.99
N THR A 749 -22.62 -7.10 -37.93
CA THR A 749 -22.65 -6.43 -39.25
C THR A 749 -23.04 -4.96 -39.20
N SER A 750 -23.53 -4.48 -38.05
CA SER A 750 -23.97 -3.09 -37.85
C SER A 750 -22.99 -2.29 -37.00
N ASN A 751 -21.80 -2.82 -36.72
CA ASN A 751 -20.71 -2.03 -36.15
C ASN A 751 -20.44 -0.81 -37.05
N ASP A 752 -20.16 0.33 -36.44
CA ASP A 752 -19.87 1.58 -37.14
C ASP A 752 -18.66 2.25 -36.47
N PHE A 753 -17.47 1.82 -36.88
CA PHE A 753 -16.21 2.38 -36.41
C PHE A 753 -15.72 3.49 -37.35
N THR A 754 -16.14 4.72 -37.10
CA THR A 754 -15.87 5.85 -38.03
C THR A 754 -14.44 6.42 -37.98
N SER A 755 -13.58 5.87 -37.12
CA SER A 755 -12.19 6.30 -36.91
C SER A 755 -11.25 5.09 -36.85
N THR A 756 -9.98 5.31 -36.52
CA THR A 756 -8.98 4.23 -36.53
C THR A 756 -9.25 3.16 -35.48
N VAL A 757 -9.09 1.89 -35.86
CA VAL A 757 -9.18 0.71 -35.00
C VAL A 757 -7.79 0.09 -34.81
N THR A 758 -7.36 -0.07 -33.55
CA THR A 758 -6.16 -0.81 -33.16
C THR A 758 -6.54 -2.18 -32.60
N LEU A 759 -5.87 -3.22 -33.07
CA LEU A 759 -6.08 -4.60 -32.64
C LEU A 759 -4.77 -5.18 -32.08
N SER A 760 -4.83 -5.78 -30.91
CA SER A 760 -3.69 -6.44 -30.29
C SER A 760 -4.11 -7.78 -29.70
N SER A 761 -3.55 -8.88 -30.20
CA SER A 761 -3.78 -10.22 -29.65
C SER A 761 -2.48 -11.03 -29.58
N GLY A 762 -2.44 -12.00 -28.67
CA GLY A 762 -1.47 -13.08 -28.74
C GLY A 762 -1.82 -14.06 -29.87
N THR A 763 -1.82 -15.37 -29.63
CA THR A 763 -2.12 -16.37 -30.66
C THR A 763 -3.62 -16.57 -30.95
N GLY A 764 -4.51 -15.87 -30.25
CA GLY A 764 -5.94 -15.95 -30.51
C GLY A 764 -6.38 -15.16 -31.75
N ALA A 765 -7.44 -15.65 -32.39
CA ALA A 765 -7.95 -15.07 -33.63
C ALA A 765 -8.64 -13.72 -33.39
N VAL A 766 -8.57 -12.85 -34.38
CA VAL A 766 -9.24 -11.55 -34.39
C VAL A 766 -10.18 -11.48 -35.58
N GLN A 767 -11.45 -11.18 -35.30
CA GLN A 767 -12.50 -11.02 -36.30
C GLN A 767 -13.14 -9.64 -36.10
N LEU A 768 -13.15 -8.83 -37.14
CA LEU A 768 -13.73 -7.50 -37.15
C LEU A 768 -14.69 -7.37 -38.34
N THR A 769 -15.95 -7.08 -38.06
CA THR A 769 -16.93 -6.67 -39.06
C THR A 769 -17.29 -5.22 -38.82
N ASP A 770 -17.43 -4.45 -39.90
CA ASP A 770 -17.79 -3.03 -39.86
C ASP A 770 -18.75 -2.67 -41.01
N SER A 771 -19.69 -1.77 -40.74
CA SER A 771 -20.71 -1.33 -41.70
C SER A 771 -20.29 -0.10 -42.51
N THR A 772 -19.22 0.57 -42.09
CA THR A 772 -18.62 1.72 -42.77
C THR A 772 -17.16 1.45 -43.12
N ASP A 773 -16.39 2.50 -43.44
CA ASP A 773 -14.98 2.37 -43.80
C ASP A 773 -14.16 1.90 -42.59
N THR A 774 -13.48 0.78 -42.73
CA THR A 774 -12.59 0.27 -41.67
C THR A 774 -11.19 0.83 -41.86
N ILE A 775 -10.75 1.66 -40.91
CA ILE A 775 -9.40 2.24 -40.91
C ILE A 775 -8.56 1.54 -39.84
N LEU A 776 -7.61 0.69 -40.25
CA LEU A 776 -6.75 -0.01 -39.30
C LEU A 776 -5.54 0.84 -38.92
N ALA A 777 -5.28 0.96 -37.62
CA ALA A 777 -4.03 1.49 -37.10
C ALA A 777 -2.98 0.37 -36.95
N ALA A 778 -1.76 0.74 -36.55
CA ALA A 778 -0.70 -0.24 -36.28
C ALA A 778 -1.20 -1.30 -35.29
N SER A 779 -1.16 -2.57 -35.71
CA SER A 779 -1.79 -3.68 -35.00
C SER A 779 -0.86 -4.89 -35.01
N THR A 780 -0.75 -5.58 -33.86
CA THR A 780 0.13 -6.76 -33.69
C THR A 780 -0.69 -7.96 -33.26
N LEU A 781 -0.68 -9.00 -34.08
CA LEU A 781 -1.54 -10.18 -33.92
C LEU A 781 -0.69 -11.45 -34.06
N GLY A 782 -0.69 -12.28 -33.02
CA GLY A 782 -0.08 -13.60 -33.06
C GLY A 782 -0.98 -14.69 -33.67
N GLY A 783 -2.27 -14.40 -33.86
CA GLY A 783 -3.28 -15.30 -34.43
C GLY A 783 -3.71 -14.92 -35.85
N ASN A 784 -4.83 -15.48 -36.29
CA ASN A 784 -5.46 -15.14 -37.57
C ASN A 784 -6.19 -13.80 -37.48
N LEU A 785 -6.25 -13.06 -38.59
CA LEU A 785 -7.02 -11.82 -38.73
C LEU A 785 -8.09 -11.99 -39.81
N THR A 786 -9.35 -11.71 -39.49
CA THR A 786 -10.43 -11.61 -40.48
C THR A 786 -11.06 -10.22 -40.36
N VAL A 787 -11.09 -9.49 -41.47
CA VAL A 787 -11.72 -8.16 -41.54
C VAL A 787 -12.75 -8.14 -42.66
N LEU A 788 -14.00 -7.87 -42.29
CA LEU A 788 -15.11 -7.68 -43.22
C LEU A 788 -15.60 -6.24 -43.12
N SER A 789 -15.51 -5.48 -44.20
CA SER A 789 -16.01 -4.11 -44.25
C SER A 789 -17.07 -3.95 -45.32
N SER A 790 -18.14 -3.24 -44.99
CA SER A 790 -19.10 -2.77 -45.98
C SER A 790 -18.63 -1.49 -46.69
N GLY A 791 -17.71 -0.75 -46.09
CA GLY A 791 -16.97 0.36 -46.68
C GLY A 791 -15.60 -0.05 -47.23
N ALA A 792 -14.71 0.92 -47.40
CA ALA A 792 -13.32 0.68 -47.76
C ALA A 792 -12.52 0.12 -46.58
N ILE A 793 -11.54 -0.75 -46.86
CA ILE A 793 -10.52 -1.13 -45.86
C ILE A 793 -9.28 -0.31 -46.16
N THR A 794 -8.83 0.48 -45.19
CA THR A 794 -7.60 1.29 -45.29
C THR A 794 -6.76 1.12 -44.03
N GLN A 795 -5.54 1.63 -44.05
CA GLN A 795 -4.69 1.61 -42.87
C GLN A 795 -3.83 2.86 -42.71
N THR A 796 -3.51 3.18 -41.47
CA THR A 796 -2.65 4.32 -41.08
C THR A 796 -1.31 3.87 -40.51
N GLY A 797 -1.22 2.61 -40.06
CA GLY A 797 0.01 1.97 -39.58
C GLY A 797 0.14 0.56 -40.15
N ALA A 798 1.33 -0.03 -40.03
CA ALA A 798 1.60 -1.39 -40.49
C ALA A 798 0.89 -2.45 -39.63
N LEU A 799 0.39 -3.49 -40.29
CA LEU A 799 -0.15 -4.68 -39.64
C LEU A 799 0.94 -5.74 -39.52
N SER A 800 1.07 -6.37 -38.36
CA SER A 800 1.94 -7.53 -38.14
C SER A 800 1.09 -8.71 -37.72
N VAL A 801 0.89 -9.68 -38.60
CA VAL A 801 0.02 -10.85 -38.39
C VAL A 801 0.80 -12.12 -38.62
N THR A 802 0.93 -12.96 -37.58
CA THR A 802 1.64 -14.24 -37.74
C THR A 802 0.77 -15.37 -38.29
N GLY A 803 -0.54 -15.31 -38.06
CA GLY A 803 -1.51 -16.24 -38.63
C GLY A 803 -1.96 -15.86 -40.04
N THR A 804 -3.06 -16.46 -40.52
CA THR A 804 -3.65 -16.08 -41.82
C THR A 804 -4.36 -14.74 -41.73
N SER A 805 -4.47 -14.03 -42.86
CA SER A 805 -5.23 -12.78 -42.95
C SER A 805 -6.29 -12.85 -44.05
N ASP A 806 -7.55 -12.59 -43.71
CA ASP A 806 -8.66 -12.60 -44.65
C ASP A 806 -9.31 -11.21 -44.68
N PHE A 807 -9.19 -10.51 -45.80
CA PHE A 807 -9.78 -9.19 -45.99
C PHE A 807 -10.91 -9.25 -47.02
N THR A 808 -12.10 -8.79 -46.64
CA THR A 808 -13.27 -8.75 -47.51
C THR A 808 -13.90 -7.36 -47.53
N VAL A 809 -14.03 -6.79 -48.72
CA VAL A 809 -14.76 -5.54 -48.97
C VAL A 809 -15.99 -5.83 -49.82
N SER A 810 -17.17 -5.41 -49.37
CA SER A 810 -18.40 -5.51 -50.18
C SER A 810 -18.61 -4.28 -51.08
N GLY A 811 -19.37 -4.46 -52.17
CA GLY A 811 -19.78 -3.35 -53.04
C GLY A 811 -18.69 -2.87 -54.01
N SER A 812 -18.45 -1.56 -54.09
CA SER A 812 -17.49 -0.94 -55.02
C SER A 812 -16.33 -0.25 -54.32
N ASN A 813 -16.15 -0.52 -53.03
CA ASN A 813 -15.16 0.17 -52.21
C ASN A 813 -13.78 -0.47 -52.36
N ALA A 814 -12.73 0.32 -52.15
CA ALA A 814 -11.35 -0.10 -52.31
C ALA A 814 -10.78 -0.77 -51.04
N MET A 815 -9.75 -1.58 -51.23
CA MET A 815 -8.90 -2.10 -50.16
C MET A 815 -7.49 -1.52 -50.36
N THR A 816 -6.97 -0.78 -49.38
CA THR A 816 -5.67 -0.07 -49.47
C THR A 816 -4.76 -0.46 -48.31
N LEU A 817 -4.10 -1.60 -48.50
CA LEU A 817 -3.09 -2.33 -47.74
C LEU A 817 -1.64 -1.81 -47.76
N THR A 818 -1.36 -0.53 -48.00
CA THR A 818 -0.07 -0.09 -48.60
C THR A 818 1.05 0.33 -47.64
N GLN A 819 0.96 -0.04 -46.36
CA GLN A 819 2.04 0.22 -45.39
C GLN A 819 3.02 -0.96 -45.43
N ALA A 820 4.17 -0.81 -44.77
CA ALA A 820 5.15 -1.89 -44.61
C ALA A 820 4.64 -2.98 -43.65
N ASN A 821 3.64 -3.76 -44.08
CA ASN A 821 3.04 -4.82 -43.27
C ASN A 821 4.02 -6.00 -43.10
N VAL A 822 3.68 -6.90 -42.20
CA VAL A 822 4.39 -8.15 -41.94
C VAL A 822 3.35 -9.26 -41.79
N PHE A 823 2.89 -9.79 -42.91
CA PHE A 823 2.00 -10.95 -43.00
C PHE A 823 2.83 -12.21 -43.18
N THR A 824 2.98 -13.04 -42.14
CA THR A 824 3.77 -14.29 -42.27
C THR A 824 2.93 -15.49 -42.68
N GLY A 825 1.61 -15.42 -42.50
CA GLY A 825 0.65 -16.41 -42.98
C GLY A 825 0.04 -16.03 -44.32
N ALA A 826 -0.74 -16.95 -44.90
CA ALA A 826 -1.42 -16.72 -46.17
C ALA A 826 -2.49 -15.62 -46.04
N VAL A 827 -2.58 -14.78 -47.07
CA VAL A 827 -3.52 -13.67 -47.19
C VAL A 827 -4.57 -13.99 -48.27
N THR A 828 -5.84 -13.88 -47.92
CA THR A 828 -6.98 -13.98 -48.85
C THR A 828 -7.59 -12.60 -49.06
N LEU A 829 -7.81 -12.22 -50.32
CA LEU A 829 -8.43 -10.95 -50.69
C LEU A 829 -9.75 -11.20 -51.42
N SER A 830 -10.78 -10.48 -51.00
CA SER A 830 -12.07 -10.45 -51.69
C SER A 830 -12.57 -9.01 -51.77
N SER A 831 -12.81 -8.52 -52.98
CA SER A 831 -13.43 -7.22 -53.21
C SER A 831 -14.52 -7.35 -54.26
N GLY A 832 -15.55 -6.50 -54.15
CA GLY A 832 -16.43 -6.26 -55.29
C GLY A 832 -15.71 -5.42 -56.35
N THR A 833 -16.32 -4.36 -56.87
CA THR A 833 -15.74 -3.62 -58.02
C THR A 833 -14.57 -2.69 -57.70
N GLY A 834 -14.19 -2.57 -56.43
CA GLY A 834 -13.08 -1.73 -56.01
C GLY A 834 -11.72 -2.43 -56.11
N ALA A 835 -10.68 -1.63 -56.36
CA ALA A 835 -9.31 -2.10 -56.41
C ALA A 835 -8.80 -2.56 -55.03
N ALA A 836 -7.93 -3.57 -55.02
CA ALA A 836 -7.16 -3.98 -53.85
C ALA A 836 -5.68 -3.73 -54.07
N GLN A 837 -5.06 -3.05 -53.12
CA GLN A 837 -3.63 -2.81 -53.05
C GLN A 837 -3.11 -3.39 -51.74
N ILE A 838 -2.00 -4.12 -51.77
CA ILE A 838 -1.37 -4.70 -50.58
C ILE A 838 0.15 -4.64 -50.71
N THR A 839 0.81 -4.21 -49.64
CA THR A 839 2.27 -4.17 -49.54
C THR A 839 2.72 -4.95 -48.31
N ASP A 840 3.78 -5.73 -48.44
CA ASP A 840 4.44 -6.41 -47.32
C ASP A 840 5.94 -6.08 -47.31
N SER A 841 6.52 -5.91 -46.12
CA SER A 841 7.95 -5.67 -45.94
C SER A 841 8.78 -6.96 -45.85
N GLY A 842 8.13 -8.11 -45.80
CA GLY A 842 8.71 -9.43 -45.94
C GLY A 842 8.16 -10.14 -47.18
N THR A 843 8.07 -11.47 -47.10
CA THR A 843 7.47 -12.27 -48.15
C THR A 843 5.94 -12.24 -48.02
N LEU A 844 5.23 -11.77 -49.05
CA LEU A 844 3.78 -11.84 -49.09
C LEU A 844 3.32 -13.20 -49.63
N ILE A 845 2.41 -13.89 -48.93
CA ILE A 845 1.81 -15.14 -49.41
C ILE A 845 0.34 -14.89 -49.75
N LEU A 846 -0.05 -14.99 -51.01
CA LEU A 846 -1.45 -14.90 -51.43
C LEU A 846 -2.07 -16.30 -51.59
N ALA A 847 -3.21 -16.51 -50.93
CA ALA A 847 -4.10 -17.63 -51.18
C ALA A 847 -5.08 -17.31 -52.32
N ALA A 848 -5.94 -18.28 -52.66
CA ALA A 848 -6.92 -18.12 -53.73
C ALA A 848 -7.82 -16.89 -53.46
N SER A 849 -7.84 -15.93 -54.38
CA SER A 849 -8.48 -14.62 -54.17
C SER A 849 -9.23 -14.19 -55.42
N THR A 850 -10.43 -13.63 -55.22
CA THR A 850 -11.32 -13.17 -56.29
C THR A 850 -11.67 -11.72 -56.07
N LEU A 851 -11.37 -10.86 -57.04
CA LEU A 851 -11.54 -9.42 -56.96
C LEU A 851 -12.34 -8.92 -58.16
N GLY A 852 -13.32 -8.05 -57.93
CA GLY A 852 -14.09 -7.40 -58.99
C GLY A 852 -13.48 -6.09 -59.49
N GLY A 853 -12.25 -5.76 -59.10
CA GLY A 853 -11.47 -4.61 -59.57
C GLY A 853 -10.00 -4.97 -59.81
N ASP A 854 -9.13 -3.97 -59.80
CA ASP A 854 -7.68 -4.16 -59.97
C ASP A 854 -7.04 -4.82 -58.73
N LEU A 855 -5.96 -5.58 -58.93
CA LEU A 855 -5.06 -6.06 -57.87
C LEU A 855 -3.67 -5.46 -58.06
N THR A 856 -3.12 -4.86 -57.01
CA THR A 856 -1.69 -4.56 -56.89
C THR A 856 -1.15 -5.23 -55.63
N ALA A 857 -0.34 -6.26 -55.80
CA ALA A 857 0.33 -6.96 -54.70
C ALA A 857 1.84 -6.74 -54.80
N SER A 858 2.43 -6.23 -53.73
CA SER A 858 3.82 -5.80 -53.70
C SER A 858 4.50 -6.31 -52.43
N ALA A 859 5.70 -6.84 -52.55
CA ALA A 859 6.46 -7.35 -51.41
C ALA A 859 7.93 -6.94 -51.52
N ASP A 860 8.55 -6.62 -50.39
CA ASP A 860 9.96 -6.27 -50.33
C ASP A 860 10.87 -7.51 -50.46
N ASN A 861 10.42 -8.68 -49.99
CA ASN A 861 11.24 -9.91 -49.94
C ASN A 861 10.52 -11.09 -50.62
N GLY A 862 9.90 -10.84 -51.78
CA GLY A 862 9.26 -11.86 -52.61
C GLY A 862 7.76 -12.04 -52.39
N LEU A 863 7.09 -12.57 -53.42
CA LEU A 863 5.66 -12.81 -53.47
C LEU A 863 5.39 -14.28 -53.80
N THR A 864 4.68 -14.99 -52.93
CA THR A 864 4.28 -16.39 -53.15
C THR A 864 2.79 -16.47 -53.45
N ILE A 865 2.42 -17.02 -54.61
CA ILE A 865 1.04 -17.26 -55.02
C ILE A 865 0.72 -18.75 -54.86
N ASN A 866 -0.08 -19.07 -53.85
CA ASN A 866 -0.38 -20.45 -53.46
C ASN A 866 -1.81 -20.91 -53.80
N GLY A 867 -2.60 -20.04 -54.45
CA GLY A 867 -3.94 -20.35 -54.97
C GLY A 867 -4.32 -19.42 -56.13
N ASP A 868 -5.34 -19.80 -56.89
CA ASP A 868 -5.75 -19.08 -58.10
C ASP A 868 -6.11 -17.62 -57.79
N LEU A 869 -5.69 -16.69 -58.66
CA LEU A 869 -6.04 -15.29 -58.56
C LEU A 869 -6.94 -14.90 -59.72
N THR A 870 -8.05 -14.24 -59.43
CA THR A 870 -8.96 -13.72 -60.45
C THR A 870 -9.29 -12.26 -60.19
N THR A 871 -9.07 -11.40 -61.17
CA THR A 871 -9.47 -9.98 -61.16
C THR A 871 -10.36 -9.70 -62.36
N THR A 872 -11.31 -8.77 -62.27
CA THR A 872 -11.98 -8.23 -63.47
C THR A 872 -11.27 -7.00 -64.03
N GLY A 873 -10.35 -6.40 -63.26
CA GLY A 873 -9.45 -5.32 -63.68
C GLY A 873 -8.00 -5.80 -63.86
N ASP A 874 -7.06 -4.86 -63.79
CA ASP A 874 -5.63 -5.12 -63.98
C ASP A 874 -5.04 -5.93 -62.81
N MET A 875 -4.00 -6.73 -63.06
CA MET A 875 -3.25 -7.47 -62.05
C MET A 875 -1.77 -7.10 -62.12
N THR A 876 -1.25 -6.45 -61.08
CA THR A 876 0.18 -6.14 -60.93
C THR A 876 0.75 -6.89 -59.74
N LEU A 877 1.79 -7.69 -59.99
CA LEU A 877 2.49 -8.48 -58.99
C LEU A 877 3.96 -8.04 -58.98
N GLU A 878 4.43 -7.56 -57.83
CA GLU A 878 5.80 -7.07 -57.62
C GLU A 878 6.46 -7.83 -56.45
N GLY A 879 7.50 -8.60 -56.73
CA GLY A 879 8.25 -9.39 -55.75
C GLY A 879 9.46 -8.68 -55.11
N ASP A 880 9.82 -7.49 -55.59
CA ASP A 880 11.01 -6.72 -55.22
C ASP A 880 10.70 -5.22 -55.11
N ALA A 881 9.73 -4.87 -54.26
CA ALA A 881 9.22 -3.49 -54.19
C ALA A 881 10.28 -2.44 -53.78
N ASN A 882 11.33 -2.88 -53.07
CA ASN A 882 12.40 -2.03 -52.57
C ASN A 882 13.63 -1.99 -53.50
N ASN A 883 13.64 -2.77 -54.59
CA ASN A 883 14.74 -2.95 -55.55
C ASN A 883 16.09 -3.28 -54.88
N SER A 884 16.07 -3.92 -53.71
CA SER A 884 17.26 -4.23 -52.93
C SER A 884 17.64 -5.69 -53.14
N SER A 885 18.86 -5.94 -53.62
CA SER A 885 19.33 -7.30 -53.81
C SER A 885 19.67 -7.96 -52.47
N ASP A 886 18.73 -8.74 -51.93
CA ASP A 886 18.92 -9.51 -50.70
C ASP A 886 18.79 -11.04 -50.90
N GLY A 887 18.27 -11.45 -52.06
CA GLY A 887 18.20 -12.85 -52.50
C GLY A 887 16.91 -13.55 -52.11
N THR A 888 15.89 -12.83 -51.64
CA THR A 888 14.55 -13.35 -51.37
C THR A 888 13.46 -12.82 -52.30
N ASP A 889 13.84 -12.07 -53.33
CA ASP A 889 12.99 -11.15 -54.12
C ASP A 889 12.22 -11.81 -55.28
N THR A 890 11.78 -13.07 -55.11
CA THR A 890 11.15 -13.84 -56.21
C THR A 890 9.63 -13.69 -56.23
N ILE A 891 9.01 -13.73 -57.42
CA ILE A 891 7.61 -14.16 -57.55
C ILE A 891 7.58 -15.69 -57.70
N SER A 892 6.97 -16.40 -56.76
CA SER A 892 6.86 -17.87 -56.76
C SER A 892 5.42 -18.32 -56.94
N LEU A 893 5.17 -19.12 -57.98
CA LEU A 893 3.86 -19.66 -58.34
C LEU A 893 3.76 -21.16 -58.00
N ALA A 894 2.67 -21.54 -57.34
CA ALA A 894 2.36 -22.94 -57.07
C ALA A 894 2.10 -23.73 -58.37
N SER A 895 2.17 -25.07 -58.29
CA SER A 895 1.84 -25.94 -59.41
C SER A 895 0.34 -25.90 -59.71
N ALA A 896 0.00 -25.96 -60.99
CA ALA A 896 -1.36 -25.90 -61.53
C ALA A 896 -2.12 -24.61 -61.16
N ILE A 897 -1.39 -23.49 -61.03
CA ILE A 897 -1.97 -22.18 -60.74
C ILE A 897 -2.61 -21.56 -61.98
N THR A 898 -3.71 -20.85 -61.79
CA THR A 898 -4.28 -19.92 -62.78
C THR A 898 -4.29 -18.50 -62.23
N LEU A 899 -3.66 -17.58 -62.97
CA LEU A 899 -3.85 -16.14 -62.78
C LEU A 899 -4.74 -15.64 -63.92
N ASP A 900 -5.86 -15.03 -63.60
CA ASP A 900 -6.88 -14.58 -64.56
C ASP A 900 -7.17 -13.10 -64.32
N SER A 901 -6.69 -12.24 -65.21
CA SER A 901 -6.90 -10.80 -65.17
C SER A 901 -7.88 -10.36 -66.24
N GLY A 902 -8.93 -9.65 -65.82
CA GLY A 902 -9.88 -9.01 -66.72
C GLY A 902 -9.34 -7.75 -67.42
N GLY A 903 -8.13 -7.33 -67.09
CA GLY A 903 -7.40 -6.22 -67.72
C GLY A 903 -5.97 -6.65 -68.11
N ASN A 904 -5.00 -5.76 -67.88
CA ASN A 904 -3.58 -6.05 -68.08
C ASN A 904 -2.99 -6.86 -66.93
N MET A 905 -2.01 -7.70 -67.20
CA MET A 905 -1.24 -8.41 -66.19
C MET A 905 0.25 -8.03 -66.28
N THR A 906 0.87 -7.69 -65.15
CA THR A 906 2.30 -7.36 -65.06
C THR A 906 2.94 -8.12 -63.91
N LEU A 907 4.03 -8.85 -64.19
CA LEU A 907 4.85 -9.51 -63.19
C LEU A 907 6.26 -8.91 -63.21
N ASP A 908 6.74 -8.47 -62.05
CA ASP A 908 8.04 -7.84 -61.84
C ASP A 908 8.71 -8.41 -60.57
N ALA A 909 9.99 -8.75 -60.67
CA ALA A 909 10.80 -9.35 -59.62
C ALA A 909 12.27 -9.02 -59.88
N THR A 910 12.57 -7.72 -59.85
CA THR A 910 13.76 -7.10 -60.47
C THR A 910 15.09 -7.80 -60.17
N THR A 911 15.31 -8.30 -58.95
CA THR A 911 16.60 -8.91 -58.55
C THR A 911 16.66 -10.44 -58.49
N SER A 912 15.53 -11.17 -58.47
CA SER A 912 15.53 -12.65 -58.35
C SER A 912 14.63 -13.41 -59.33
N GLY A 913 13.76 -12.72 -60.08
CA GLY A 913 12.94 -13.32 -61.13
C GLY A 913 11.67 -14.03 -60.65
N ILE A 914 11.00 -14.68 -61.59
CA ILE A 914 9.70 -15.33 -61.47
C ILE A 914 9.90 -16.84 -61.60
N SER A 915 9.22 -17.63 -60.79
CA SER A 915 9.30 -19.09 -60.85
C SER A 915 7.95 -19.77 -60.68
N ALA A 916 7.74 -20.89 -61.37
CA ALA A 916 6.61 -21.78 -61.17
C ALA A 916 7.10 -23.20 -60.82
N THR A 917 6.60 -23.73 -59.71
CA THR A 917 6.99 -25.06 -59.19
C THR A 917 6.43 -26.24 -60.01
N GLY A 918 5.51 -25.97 -60.94
CA GLY A 918 4.90 -26.92 -61.85
C GLY A 918 4.26 -26.18 -63.03
N SER A 919 3.13 -26.67 -63.55
CA SER A 919 2.42 -25.97 -64.63
C SER A 919 1.80 -24.66 -64.13
N ALA A 920 1.81 -23.61 -64.96
CA ALA A 920 1.18 -22.33 -64.64
C ALA A 920 0.44 -21.77 -65.86
N THR A 921 -0.73 -21.17 -65.63
CA THR A 921 -1.55 -20.51 -66.66
C THR A 921 -1.79 -19.06 -66.27
N LEU A 922 -1.34 -18.12 -67.09
CA LEU A 922 -1.58 -16.69 -66.92
C LEU A 922 -2.45 -16.21 -68.07
N LYS A 923 -3.59 -15.60 -67.75
CA LYS A 923 -4.55 -15.05 -68.70
C LYS A 923 -4.78 -13.59 -68.40
N ALA A 924 -4.59 -12.74 -69.39
CA ALA A 924 -4.95 -11.33 -69.38
C ALA A 924 -5.91 -11.07 -70.54
N LYS A 925 -6.95 -10.27 -70.33
CA LYS A 925 -7.76 -9.75 -71.44
C LYS A 925 -7.07 -8.58 -72.15
N GLY A 926 -6.18 -7.88 -71.46
CA GLY A 926 -5.30 -6.86 -72.03
C GLY A 926 -3.89 -7.40 -72.27
N ASP A 927 -2.90 -6.55 -72.07
CA ASP A 927 -1.48 -6.88 -72.22
C ASP A 927 -1.01 -7.83 -71.10
N LEU A 928 -0.12 -8.77 -71.43
CA LEU A 928 0.60 -9.60 -70.46
C LEU A 928 2.09 -9.26 -70.52
N ASN A 929 2.59 -8.57 -69.49
CA ASN A 929 3.97 -8.10 -69.38
C ASN A 929 4.76 -8.95 -68.39
N ILE A 930 5.87 -9.54 -68.85
CA ILE A 930 6.83 -10.28 -68.01
C ILE A 930 8.15 -9.49 -67.99
N ASN A 931 8.49 -8.90 -66.84
CA ASN A 931 9.61 -7.97 -66.74
C ASN A 931 10.97 -8.63 -66.42
N ASN A 932 10.96 -9.86 -65.89
CA ASN A 932 12.17 -10.58 -65.47
C ASN A 932 12.15 -12.04 -65.91
N ASP A 933 13.26 -12.74 -65.63
CA ASP A 933 13.39 -14.16 -65.94
C ASP A 933 12.25 -14.98 -65.33
N PHE A 934 11.59 -15.83 -66.12
CA PHE A 934 10.51 -16.71 -65.68
C PHE A 934 10.86 -18.17 -65.92
N ILE A 935 11.14 -18.89 -64.83
CA ILE A 935 11.44 -20.33 -64.85
C ILE A 935 10.21 -21.14 -64.45
N SER A 936 9.70 -21.99 -65.32
CA SER A 936 8.65 -22.96 -65.03
C SER A 936 9.18 -24.40 -65.02
N LEU A 937 8.78 -25.20 -64.04
CA LEU A 937 9.11 -26.64 -63.98
C LEU A 937 8.06 -27.53 -64.68
N GLY A 938 6.99 -26.94 -65.23
CA GLY A 938 5.96 -27.61 -66.01
C GLY A 938 5.58 -26.84 -67.27
N ARG A 939 4.47 -27.21 -67.90
CA ARG A 939 3.90 -26.45 -69.03
C ARG A 939 3.58 -25.02 -68.58
N LEU A 940 4.00 -24.05 -69.38
CA LEU A 940 3.71 -22.63 -69.14
C LEU A 940 2.79 -22.11 -70.24
N THR A 941 1.62 -21.62 -69.86
CA THR A 941 0.65 -21.02 -70.79
C THR A 941 0.47 -19.55 -70.43
N LEU A 942 0.82 -18.66 -71.36
CA LEU A 942 0.77 -17.20 -71.22
C LEU A 942 -0.15 -16.64 -72.31
N THR A 943 -1.32 -16.13 -71.93
CA THR A 943 -2.34 -15.66 -72.86
C THR A 943 -2.65 -14.19 -72.59
N ALA A 944 -2.12 -13.29 -73.42
CA ALA A 944 -2.70 -11.96 -73.62
C ALA A 944 -3.94 -12.07 -74.54
N ASP A 945 -4.85 -11.10 -74.52
CA ASP A 945 -6.09 -11.12 -75.31
C ASP A 945 -6.94 -12.40 -75.11
N SER A 946 -7.07 -12.86 -73.86
CA SER A 946 -7.81 -14.10 -73.53
C SER A 946 -9.31 -14.07 -73.87
N ASP A 947 -9.88 -12.90 -74.17
CA ASP A 947 -11.25 -12.73 -74.65
C ASP A 947 -11.36 -12.59 -76.18
N ALA A 948 -10.25 -12.73 -76.90
CA ALA A 948 -10.15 -12.65 -78.36
C ALA A 948 -10.79 -11.38 -78.93
N SER A 949 -10.57 -10.25 -78.25
CA SER A 949 -11.01 -8.93 -78.66
C SER A 949 -10.15 -8.33 -79.78
N GLY A 950 -8.95 -8.87 -80.01
CA GLY A 950 -7.91 -8.30 -80.87
C GLY A 950 -7.11 -7.19 -80.18
N VAL A 951 -7.22 -7.07 -78.85
CA VAL A 951 -6.46 -6.13 -78.03
C VAL A 951 -5.79 -6.89 -76.90
N GLY A 952 -4.47 -6.75 -76.75
CA GLY A 952 -3.72 -7.39 -75.69
C GLY A 952 -2.52 -8.13 -76.25
N ASP A 953 -1.35 -7.56 -76.05
CA ASP A 953 -0.09 -8.12 -76.52
C ASP A 953 0.61 -8.89 -75.40
N PHE A 954 1.24 -10.01 -75.75
CA PHE A 954 2.24 -10.61 -74.89
C PHE A 954 3.58 -9.89 -75.07
N LYS A 955 4.20 -9.43 -73.98
CA LYS A 955 5.46 -8.68 -73.99
C LYS A 955 6.46 -9.27 -72.99
N LEU A 956 7.63 -9.66 -73.50
CA LEU A 956 8.78 -10.04 -72.68
C LEU A 956 9.80 -8.90 -72.66
N ALA A 957 10.17 -8.45 -71.47
CA ALA A 957 11.08 -7.32 -71.32
C ALA A 957 12.49 -7.60 -71.83
N SER A 958 13.22 -6.52 -72.13
CA SER A 958 14.58 -6.59 -72.65
C SER A 958 15.53 -7.33 -71.71
N GLY A 959 16.12 -8.42 -72.18
CA GLY A 959 17.06 -9.25 -71.42
C GLY A 959 16.42 -10.25 -70.46
N ALA A 960 15.08 -10.28 -70.34
CA ALA A 960 14.37 -11.31 -69.58
C ALA A 960 14.31 -12.63 -70.35
N THR A 961 14.36 -13.75 -69.62
CA THR A 961 14.35 -15.11 -70.19
C THR A 961 13.17 -15.93 -69.66
N ILE A 962 12.39 -16.55 -70.54
CA ILE A 962 11.43 -17.60 -70.17
C ILE A 962 12.10 -18.96 -70.32
N THR A 963 11.99 -19.86 -69.34
CA THR A 963 12.52 -21.22 -69.41
C THR A 963 11.53 -22.23 -68.85
N THR A 964 11.10 -23.22 -69.64
CA THR A 964 10.14 -24.26 -69.20
C THR A 964 10.80 -25.60 -68.83
N ASN A 965 12.13 -25.66 -68.78
CA ASN A 965 12.89 -26.87 -68.42
C ASN A 965 12.53 -28.12 -69.25
N ASN A 966 12.37 -27.97 -70.57
CA ASN A 966 11.98 -29.02 -71.52
C ASN A 966 10.47 -29.37 -71.52
N ASN A 967 9.62 -28.53 -70.94
CA ASN A 967 8.16 -28.64 -71.05
C ASN A 967 7.62 -27.69 -72.13
N ASP A 968 6.34 -27.81 -72.45
CA ASP A 968 5.71 -26.96 -73.47
C ASP A 968 5.58 -25.51 -73.01
N LEU A 969 5.74 -24.59 -73.96
CA LEU A 969 5.53 -23.15 -73.82
C LEU A 969 4.43 -22.70 -74.79
N ASP A 970 3.30 -22.28 -74.25
CA ASP A 970 2.19 -21.74 -75.05
C ASP A 970 2.10 -20.23 -74.82
N LEU A 971 2.31 -19.45 -75.88
CA LEU A 971 2.14 -17.99 -75.89
C LEU A 971 0.93 -17.64 -76.76
N ALA A 972 0.08 -16.73 -76.30
CA ALA A 972 -1.05 -16.23 -77.06
C ALA A 972 -1.25 -14.72 -76.85
N GLY A 973 -1.77 -14.04 -77.87
CA GLY A 973 -2.06 -12.60 -77.84
C GLY A 973 -2.43 -12.02 -79.20
N ALA A 974 -2.87 -10.76 -79.23
CA ALA A 974 -3.01 -9.98 -80.47
C ALA A 974 -1.66 -9.85 -81.18
N ASN A 975 -0.59 -9.69 -80.41
CA ASN A 975 0.78 -9.83 -80.86
C ASN A 975 1.63 -10.52 -79.79
N ILE A 976 2.71 -11.18 -80.23
CA ILE A 976 3.70 -11.83 -79.36
C ILE A 976 5.04 -11.15 -79.59
N ASP A 977 5.47 -10.32 -78.64
CA ASP A 977 6.74 -9.61 -78.67
C ASP A 977 7.76 -10.24 -77.71
N ILE A 978 8.68 -11.01 -78.30
CA ILE A 978 9.89 -11.53 -77.65
C ILE A 978 11.17 -10.98 -78.30
N SER A 979 11.06 -9.91 -79.09
CA SER A 979 12.17 -9.36 -79.88
C SER A 979 13.36 -8.89 -79.03
N SER A 980 13.10 -8.56 -77.76
CA SER A 980 14.10 -8.05 -76.82
C SER A 980 14.43 -8.99 -75.66
N GLY A 981 13.67 -10.06 -75.46
CA GLY A 981 13.89 -11.11 -74.47
C GLY A 981 14.30 -12.45 -75.09
N THR A 982 14.32 -13.54 -74.32
CA THR A 982 14.59 -14.91 -74.82
C THR A 982 13.54 -15.88 -74.30
N ALA A 983 13.06 -16.79 -75.14
CA ALA A 983 12.13 -17.85 -74.75
C ALA A 983 12.76 -19.23 -75.01
N ASP A 984 12.83 -20.08 -73.98
CA ASP A 984 13.50 -21.38 -74.03
C ASP A 984 12.58 -22.51 -73.53
N ALA A 985 12.00 -23.24 -74.49
CA ALA A 985 11.24 -24.44 -74.23
C ALA A 985 12.12 -25.72 -74.17
N GLY A 986 13.43 -25.62 -74.42
CA GLY A 986 14.33 -26.78 -74.51
C GLY A 986 13.85 -27.80 -75.54
N SER A 987 13.63 -29.05 -75.12
CA SER A 987 13.02 -30.08 -75.98
C SER A 987 11.49 -30.08 -76.03
N GLY A 988 10.81 -29.18 -75.31
CA GLY A 988 9.35 -29.02 -75.34
C GLY A 988 8.86 -28.31 -76.61
N ALA A 989 7.56 -28.39 -76.87
CA ALA A 989 6.96 -27.64 -77.98
C ALA A 989 6.74 -26.17 -77.59
N ALA A 990 6.93 -25.26 -78.55
CA ALA A 990 6.50 -23.87 -78.43
C ALA A 990 5.30 -23.62 -79.35
N THR A 991 4.21 -23.08 -78.80
CA THR A 991 3.00 -22.71 -79.55
C THR A 991 2.78 -21.21 -79.46
N PHE A 992 2.73 -20.52 -80.59
CA PHE A 992 2.42 -19.10 -80.68
C PHE A 992 1.04 -18.93 -81.31
N SER A 993 0.04 -18.48 -80.54
CA SER A 993 -1.33 -18.29 -81.00
C SER A 993 -1.67 -16.80 -81.10
N ILE A 994 -1.71 -16.29 -82.32
CA ILE A 994 -1.91 -14.88 -82.64
C ILE A 994 -3.37 -14.68 -83.05
N THR A 995 -4.10 -13.77 -82.39
CA THR A 995 -5.56 -13.60 -82.58
C THR A 995 -5.94 -12.70 -83.76
N GLN A 996 -4.96 -12.27 -84.55
CA GLN A 996 -5.14 -11.35 -85.68
C GLN A 996 -4.12 -11.64 -86.79
N SER A 997 -4.39 -11.16 -88.01
CA SER A 997 -3.45 -11.25 -89.13
C SER A 997 -2.09 -10.64 -88.80
N ILE A 998 -1.01 -11.33 -89.19
CA ILE A 998 0.37 -10.95 -88.84
C ILE A 998 1.30 -11.08 -90.05
N THR A 999 2.38 -10.30 -90.05
CA THR A 999 3.56 -10.55 -90.89
C THR A 999 4.71 -11.01 -90.01
N ALA A 1000 5.25 -12.20 -90.24
CA ALA A 1000 6.45 -12.68 -89.57
C ALA A 1000 7.70 -12.37 -90.39
N ASP A 1001 8.63 -11.61 -89.82
CA ASP A 1001 9.90 -11.16 -90.43
C ASP A 1001 11.15 -11.72 -89.72
N GLY A 1002 10.99 -12.81 -88.96
CA GLY A 1002 12.09 -13.57 -88.33
C GLY A 1002 12.68 -12.95 -87.05
N THR A 1003 12.47 -11.66 -86.77
CA THR A 1003 13.12 -10.97 -85.64
C THR A 1003 12.73 -11.50 -84.28
N ASN A 1004 11.47 -11.93 -84.11
CA ASN A 1004 10.99 -12.49 -82.84
C ASN A 1004 11.46 -13.94 -82.66
N LEU A 1005 11.61 -14.69 -83.76
CA LEU A 1005 11.90 -16.13 -83.71
C LEU A 1005 13.37 -16.43 -83.41
N ALA A 1006 14.28 -15.50 -83.73
CA ALA A 1006 15.71 -15.58 -83.38
C ALA A 1006 16.00 -15.79 -81.89
N ASN A 1007 15.06 -15.39 -81.03
CA ASN A 1007 15.18 -15.47 -79.58
C ASN A 1007 14.46 -16.69 -78.97
N LEU A 1008 14.01 -17.64 -79.80
CA LEU A 1008 13.31 -18.84 -79.37
C LEU A 1008 14.21 -20.08 -79.42
N THR A 1009 14.13 -20.93 -78.39
CA THR A 1009 14.67 -22.30 -78.39
C THR A 1009 13.51 -23.28 -78.13
N ALA A 1010 13.33 -24.28 -79.00
CA ALA A 1010 12.25 -25.26 -78.87
C ALA A 1010 12.53 -26.60 -79.60
N GLY A 1011 11.86 -27.66 -79.16
CA GLY A 1011 11.84 -28.96 -79.84
C GLY A 1011 11.04 -28.92 -81.14
N SER A 1012 9.91 -28.19 -81.14
CA SER A 1012 9.09 -27.88 -82.31
C SER A 1012 8.42 -26.52 -82.11
N LEU A 1013 8.07 -25.84 -83.20
CA LEU A 1013 7.37 -24.57 -83.17
C LEU A 1013 6.07 -24.67 -83.96
N GLU A 1014 4.95 -24.32 -83.34
CA GLU A 1014 3.66 -24.13 -84.00
C GLU A 1014 3.26 -22.66 -83.92
N ILE A 1015 2.98 -22.02 -85.06
CA ILE A 1015 2.45 -20.66 -85.13
C ILE A 1015 1.03 -20.75 -85.67
N ASN A 1016 0.05 -20.39 -84.84
CA ASN A 1016 -1.37 -20.32 -85.17
C ASN A 1016 -1.77 -18.86 -85.33
N VAL A 1017 -2.34 -18.48 -86.47
CA VAL A 1017 -2.79 -17.11 -86.76
C VAL A 1017 -4.28 -17.11 -87.06
N ALA A 1018 -5.06 -16.31 -86.33
CA ALA A 1018 -6.46 -16.07 -86.66
C ALA A 1018 -6.54 -14.97 -87.73
N GLY A 1019 -6.74 -15.39 -88.98
CA GLY A 1019 -6.68 -14.55 -90.20
C GLY A 1019 -5.35 -14.68 -90.96
N ASP A 1020 -5.17 -13.86 -91.99
CA ASP A 1020 -4.06 -13.98 -92.95
C ASP A 1020 -2.68 -13.99 -92.27
N PHE A 1021 -1.83 -14.95 -92.66
CA PHE A 1021 -0.47 -15.10 -92.20
C PHE A 1021 0.53 -14.84 -93.33
N ILE A 1022 1.23 -13.71 -93.26
CA ILE A 1022 2.29 -13.36 -94.19
C ILE A 1022 3.64 -13.81 -93.61
N VAL A 1023 4.38 -14.62 -94.36
CA VAL A 1023 5.75 -15.03 -94.03
C VAL A 1023 6.73 -14.28 -94.93
N ASP A 1024 7.56 -13.42 -94.35
CA ASP A 1024 8.49 -12.55 -95.04
C ASP A 1024 9.93 -12.78 -94.56
N GLY A 1025 10.61 -13.79 -95.13
CA GLY A 1025 12.03 -13.98 -94.89
C GLY A 1025 12.42 -14.66 -93.58
N VAL A 1026 11.61 -15.58 -93.06
CA VAL A 1026 11.98 -16.38 -91.88
C VAL A 1026 13.03 -17.43 -92.28
N THR A 1027 14.26 -17.28 -91.79
CA THR A 1027 15.42 -18.10 -92.21
C THR A 1027 15.86 -19.12 -91.16
N SER A 1028 16.63 -20.12 -91.59
CA SER A 1028 17.25 -21.12 -90.70
C SER A 1028 18.19 -20.48 -89.67
N SER A 1029 18.78 -19.31 -89.98
CA SER A 1029 19.60 -18.56 -89.03
C SER A 1029 18.80 -17.91 -87.90
N GLU A 1030 17.52 -17.62 -88.13
CA GLU A 1030 16.59 -17.12 -87.11
C GLU A 1030 15.91 -18.28 -86.37
N LEU A 1031 15.85 -19.49 -86.97
CA LEU A 1031 15.30 -20.70 -86.37
C LEU A 1031 16.38 -21.69 -85.89
N THR A 1032 17.62 -21.24 -85.71
CA THR A 1032 18.76 -22.15 -85.44
C THR A 1032 18.58 -23.03 -84.19
N ASN A 1033 17.78 -22.57 -83.22
CA ASN A 1033 17.50 -23.31 -81.98
C ASN A 1033 16.11 -23.99 -81.96
N VAL A 1034 15.42 -24.04 -83.10
CA VAL A 1034 14.21 -24.85 -83.30
C VAL A 1034 14.61 -26.12 -84.04
N SER A 1035 14.76 -27.23 -83.31
CA SER A 1035 15.43 -28.43 -83.82
C SER A 1035 14.53 -29.45 -84.54
N GLY A 1036 13.21 -29.28 -84.49
CA GLY A 1036 12.22 -30.20 -85.04
C GLY A 1036 11.24 -29.55 -86.01
N LEU A 1037 9.97 -29.97 -85.94
CA LEU A 1037 8.90 -29.54 -86.85
C LEU A 1037 8.58 -28.05 -86.67
N LEU A 1038 8.49 -27.32 -87.78
CA LEU A 1038 7.87 -26.00 -87.87
C LEU A 1038 6.47 -26.15 -88.48
N THR A 1039 5.42 -25.81 -87.73
CA THR A 1039 4.04 -25.77 -88.22
C THR A 1039 3.59 -24.32 -88.32
N LEU A 1040 3.13 -23.91 -89.51
CA LEU A 1040 2.50 -22.63 -89.76
C LEU A 1040 1.02 -22.89 -90.03
N LYS A 1041 0.14 -22.32 -89.21
CA LYS A 1041 -1.30 -22.49 -89.32
C LYS A 1041 -1.99 -21.14 -89.37
N SER A 1042 -2.97 -21.00 -90.24
CA SER A 1042 -3.80 -19.80 -90.36
C SER A 1042 -5.26 -20.19 -90.61
N THR A 1043 -6.19 -19.42 -90.02
CA THR A 1043 -7.62 -19.50 -90.36
C THR A 1043 -7.99 -18.68 -91.60
N GLY A 1044 -6.99 -18.23 -92.36
CA GLY A 1044 -7.13 -17.54 -93.63
C GLY A 1044 -5.94 -17.90 -94.54
N ASP A 1045 -5.51 -16.98 -95.40
CA ASP A 1045 -4.42 -17.25 -96.34
C ASP A 1045 -3.06 -17.36 -95.63
N ILE A 1046 -2.21 -18.31 -96.07
CA ILE A 1046 -0.77 -18.28 -95.78
C ILE A 1046 -0.01 -17.82 -97.02
N THR A 1047 0.67 -16.67 -96.94
CA THR A 1047 1.43 -16.09 -98.06
C THR A 1047 2.92 -15.96 -97.74
N PHE A 1048 3.78 -16.67 -98.46
CA PHE A 1048 5.22 -16.43 -98.48
C PHE A 1048 5.55 -15.36 -99.52
N GLN A 1049 6.11 -14.23 -99.11
CA GLN A 1049 6.38 -13.11 -100.02
C GLN A 1049 7.59 -12.26 -99.61
N ASN A 1050 8.00 -11.36 -100.52
CA ASN A 1050 9.12 -10.41 -100.40
C ASN A 1050 10.52 -11.05 -100.25
N ASN A 1051 10.78 -11.82 -99.19
CA ASN A 1051 12.08 -12.46 -98.90
C ASN A 1051 11.93 -13.98 -98.72
N ALA A 1052 12.94 -14.75 -99.15
CA ALA A 1052 12.92 -16.22 -99.10
C ALA A 1052 12.99 -16.76 -97.67
N SER A 1053 12.28 -17.86 -97.40
CA SER A 1053 12.21 -18.49 -96.08
C SER A 1053 12.91 -19.86 -96.06
N SER A 1054 13.51 -20.24 -94.93
CA SER A 1054 14.14 -21.55 -94.76
C SER A 1054 14.05 -22.11 -93.34
N HIS A 1055 14.04 -23.44 -93.21
CA HIS A 1055 14.12 -24.15 -91.93
C HIS A 1055 14.97 -25.42 -92.05
N ASP A 1056 15.78 -25.72 -91.02
CA ASP A 1056 16.67 -26.89 -90.99
C ASP A 1056 15.95 -28.19 -90.57
N GLY A 1057 14.62 -28.15 -90.42
CA GLY A 1057 13.76 -29.29 -90.12
C GLY A 1057 12.63 -29.47 -91.14
N ALA A 1058 11.62 -30.26 -90.75
CA ALA A 1058 10.39 -30.38 -91.52
C ALA A 1058 9.51 -29.12 -91.34
N VAL A 1059 8.76 -28.77 -92.37
CA VAL A 1059 7.83 -27.63 -92.39
C VAL A 1059 6.43 -28.13 -92.78
N THR A 1060 5.43 -27.83 -91.96
CA THR A 1060 4.02 -28.07 -92.25
C THR A 1060 3.30 -26.73 -92.36
N VAL A 1061 2.52 -26.53 -93.42
CA VAL A 1061 1.75 -25.32 -93.68
C VAL A 1061 0.27 -25.71 -93.78
N LEU A 1062 -0.58 -25.16 -92.94
CA LEU A 1062 -2.01 -25.44 -92.86
C LEU A 1062 -2.78 -24.12 -92.98
N ALA A 1063 -3.36 -23.86 -94.14
CA ALA A 1063 -4.25 -22.71 -94.33
C ALA A 1063 -5.69 -23.21 -94.43
N ASP A 1064 -6.61 -22.54 -93.76
CA ASP A 1064 -8.04 -22.78 -94.00
C ASP A 1064 -8.42 -22.22 -95.39
N ASP A 1065 -7.83 -21.10 -95.85
CA ASP A 1065 -7.99 -20.58 -97.23
C ASP A 1065 -6.76 -20.93 -98.13
N ASP A 1066 -6.18 -19.96 -98.86
CA ASP A 1066 -5.14 -20.19 -99.87
C ASP A 1066 -3.72 -20.29 -99.28
N ILE A 1067 -2.87 -21.12 -99.88
CA ILE A 1067 -1.41 -21.09 -99.69
C ILE A 1067 -0.74 -20.46 -100.91
N ASN A 1068 -0.17 -19.27 -100.74
CA ASN A 1068 0.48 -18.49 -101.80
C ASN A 1068 2.00 -18.45 -101.61
N VAL A 1069 2.76 -19.13 -102.46
CA VAL A 1069 4.23 -19.16 -102.43
C VAL A 1069 4.81 -18.27 -103.54
N LYS A 1070 5.21 -17.04 -103.18
CA LYS A 1070 5.72 -16.01 -104.12
C LYS A 1070 7.23 -15.90 -104.18
N VAL A 1071 7.92 -16.53 -103.25
CA VAL A 1071 9.38 -16.51 -103.05
C VAL A 1071 9.86 -17.90 -102.66
N ASP A 1072 11.18 -18.13 -102.67
CA ASP A 1072 11.74 -19.45 -102.35
C ASP A 1072 11.44 -19.85 -100.89
N VAL A 1073 11.04 -21.11 -100.69
CA VAL A 1073 10.82 -21.75 -99.39
C VAL A 1073 11.63 -23.04 -99.33
N THR A 1074 12.52 -23.17 -98.36
CA THR A 1074 13.40 -24.34 -98.22
C THR A 1074 13.20 -25.04 -96.88
N SER A 1075 12.94 -26.34 -96.89
CA SER A 1075 13.00 -27.21 -95.70
C SER A 1075 14.15 -28.21 -95.84
N ASP A 1076 14.82 -28.56 -94.73
CA ASP A 1076 15.78 -29.67 -94.71
C ASP A 1076 15.10 -31.02 -94.33
N GLY A 1077 13.83 -31.01 -93.97
CA GLY A 1077 12.96 -32.19 -93.83
C GLY A 1077 11.78 -32.16 -94.80
N ASP A 1078 10.72 -32.92 -94.49
CA ASP A 1078 9.49 -32.93 -95.29
C ASP A 1078 8.86 -31.52 -95.34
N PHE A 1079 8.32 -31.15 -96.49
CA PHE A 1079 7.48 -29.97 -96.66
C PHE A 1079 6.04 -30.45 -96.94
N THR A 1080 5.12 -30.19 -96.01
CA THR A 1080 3.71 -30.51 -96.16
C THR A 1080 2.90 -29.23 -96.26
N ALA A 1081 2.01 -29.13 -97.23
CA ALA A 1081 1.09 -28.01 -97.37
C ALA A 1081 -0.35 -28.51 -97.56
N THR A 1082 -1.27 -27.98 -96.75
CA THR A 1082 -2.72 -28.20 -96.88
C THR A 1082 -3.40 -26.83 -96.98
N ALA A 1083 -3.89 -26.48 -98.16
CA ALA A 1083 -4.84 -25.37 -98.38
C ALA A 1083 -6.24 -26.01 -98.36
N ASP A 1084 -7.22 -25.46 -97.64
CA ASP A 1084 -8.47 -26.12 -97.22
C ASP A 1084 -8.30 -27.07 -96.02
N ASN A 1085 -7.77 -26.56 -94.92
CA ASN A 1085 -7.58 -27.33 -93.69
C ASN A 1085 -8.88 -27.50 -92.86
N ASP A 1086 -9.94 -26.72 -93.11
CA ASP A 1086 -11.24 -26.83 -92.45
C ASP A 1086 -12.30 -27.58 -93.29
N ASP A 1087 -11.90 -28.12 -94.45
CA ASP A 1087 -12.70 -28.93 -95.37
C ASP A 1087 -13.97 -28.19 -95.86
N ASP A 1088 -13.88 -26.88 -96.12
CA ASP A 1088 -14.99 -26.04 -96.59
C ASP A 1088 -15.06 -25.89 -98.14
N ASP A 1089 -14.18 -26.60 -98.84
CA ASP A 1089 -13.95 -26.56 -100.29
C ASP A 1089 -13.36 -25.21 -100.80
N ILE A 1090 -12.78 -24.38 -99.93
CA ILE A 1090 -11.99 -23.17 -100.27
C ILE A 1090 -10.53 -23.41 -99.88
N GLY A 1091 -9.58 -23.17 -100.80
CA GLY A 1091 -8.17 -23.23 -100.50
C GLY A 1091 -7.32 -23.79 -101.65
N ASP A 1092 -6.73 -22.88 -102.41
CA ASP A 1092 -5.81 -23.21 -103.49
C ASP A 1092 -4.34 -23.17 -103.02
N PHE A 1093 -3.51 -24.05 -103.60
CA PHE A 1093 -2.05 -23.93 -103.49
C PHE A 1093 -1.51 -23.27 -104.76
N ILE A 1094 -0.92 -22.08 -104.62
CA ILE A 1094 -0.40 -21.26 -105.72
C ILE A 1094 1.11 -21.07 -105.55
N LEU A 1095 1.89 -21.61 -106.49
CA LEU A 1095 3.33 -21.41 -106.58
C LEU A 1095 3.67 -20.51 -107.77
N ASP A 1096 4.13 -19.28 -107.51
CA ASP A 1096 4.36 -18.26 -108.54
C ASP A 1096 5.60 -18.52 -109.41
N THR A 1097 5.62 -17.87 -110.59
CA THR A 1097 6.76 -17.95 -111.51
C THR A 1097 8.04 -17.42 -110.88
N GLY A 1098 9.04 -18.29 -110.78
CA GLY A 1098 10.36 -17.95 -110.25
C GLY A 1098 10.55 -18.28 -108.76
N ALA A 1099 9.51 -18.71 -108.06
CA ALA A 1099 9.60 -19.25 -106.71
C ALA A 1099 9.89 -20.77 -106.75
N THR A 1100 10.62 -21.25 -105.76
CA THR A 1100 10.96 -22.67 -105.58
C THR A 1100 10.57 -23.14 -104.18
N VAL A 1101 9.84 -24.25 -104.07
CA VAL A 1101 9.73 -24.98 -102.80
C VAL A 1101 10.72 -26.14 -102.84
N THR A 1102 11.67 -26.13 -101.92
CA THR A 1102 12.73 -27.15 -101.84
C THR A 1102 12.61 -27.96 -100.55
N SER A 1103 12.61 -29.28 -100.65
CA SER A 1103 12.81 -30.21 -99.53
C SER A 1103 14.14 -30.97 -99.72
N SER A 1104 15.17 -30.51 -98.99
CA SER A 1104 16.56 -30.92 -99.21
C SER A 1104 16.85 -32.36 -98.80
N ASN A 1105 16.20 -32.87 -97.74
CA ASN A 1105 16.30 -34.27 -97.29
C ASN A 1105 14.94 -34.93 -96.97
N GLY A 1106 13.83 -34.47 -97.58
CA GLY A 1106 12.49 -35.03 -97.38
C GLY A 1106 11.61 -35.07 -98.63
N ASN A 1107 10.31 -35.28 -98.40
CA ASN A 1107 9.25 -35.23 -99.39
C ASN A 1107 8.63 -33.83 -99.49
N ILE A 1108 7.92 -33.56 -100.59
CA ILE A 1108 6.97 -32.44 -100.71
C ILE A 1108 5.58 -33.05 -100.88
N ASP A 1109 4.68 -32.84 -99.92
CA ASP A 1109 3.30 -33.33 -99.97
C ASP A 1109 2.33 -32.14 -99.95
N ILE A 1110 1.60 -31.92 -101.05
CA ILE A 1110 0.64 -30.82 -101.18
C ILE A 1110 -0.77 -31.39 -101.31
N THR A 1111 -1.67 -30.89 -100.48
CA THR A 1111 -3.12 -31.11 -100.56
C THR A 1111 -3.81 -29.75 -100.70
N ALA A 1112 -4.69 -29.60 -101.70
CA ALA A 1112 -5.43 -28.35 -101.93
C ALA A 1112 -6.67 -28.62 -102.79
N VAL A 1113 -7.63 -27.68 -102.82
CA VAL A 1113 -8.76 -27.74 -103.77
C VAL A 1113 -8.24 -27.67 -105.21
N SER A 1114 -7.33 -26.74 -105.49
CA SER A 1114 -6.58 -26.67 -106.75
C SER A 1114 -5.09 -26.41 -106.53
N ILE A 1115 -4.25 -26.99 -107.39
CA ILE A 1115 -2.79 -26.80 -107.34
C ILE A 1115 -2.32 -26.08 -108.61
N THR A 1116 -1.88 -24.83 -108.47
CA THR A 1116 -1.34 -23.99 -109.54
C THR A 1116 0.19 -23.86 -109.43
N GLU A 1117 0.93 -24.57 -110.27
CA GLU A 1117 2.41 -24.61 -110.24
C GLU A 1117 3.05 -23.83 -111.40
N ASN A 1118 3.28 -22.54 -111.20
CA ASN A 1118 4.02 -21.71 -112.14
C ASN A 1118 5.54 -21.64 -111.82
N GLY A 1119 5.95 -22.08 -110.63
CA GLY A 1119 7.34 -22.18 -110.16
C GLY A 1119 7.91 -23.61 -110.18
N THR A 1120 8.85 -23.91 -109.28
CA THR A 1120 9.53 -25.22 -109.20
C THR A 1120 9.31 -25.91 -107.83
N LEU A 1121 8.92 -27.18 -107.84
CA LEU A 1121 8.98 -28.05 -106.65
C LEU A 1121 10.22 -28.95 -106.76
N ASP A 1122 11.09 -28.92 -105.76
CA ASP A 1122 12.37 -29.66 -105.74
C ASP A 1122 12.50 -30.48 -104.44
N ALA A 1123 12.26 -31.79 -104.53
CA ALA A 1123 12.39 -32.70 -103.38
C ALA A 1123 13.47 -33.75 -103.64
N SER A 1124 14.28 -34.04 -102.61
CA SER A 1124 15.16 -35.21 -102.62
C SER A 1124 14.40 -36.55 -102.53
N GLY A 1125 13.20 -36.52 -101.91
CA GLY A 1125 12.25 -37.62 -101.78
C GLY A 1125 11.16 -37.62 -102.86
N THR A 1126 9.91 -37.88 -102.47
CA THR A 1126 8.75 -37.86 -103.38
C THR A 1126 8.04 -36.51 -103.36
N ILE A 1127 7.47 -36.14 -104.52
CA ILE A 1127 6.55 -35.00 -104.61
C ILE A 1127 5.13 -35.55 -104.82
N THR A 1128 4.26 -35.40 -103.83
CA THR A 1128 2.85 -35.80 -103.89
C THR A 1128 1.97 -34.58 -104.07
N ARG A 1129 1.01 -34.69 -104.98
CA ARG A 1129 -0.01 -33.68 -105.25
C ARG A 1129 -1.36 -34.34 -105.08
N THR A 1130 -2.16 -33.82 -104.17
CA THR A 1130 -3.50 -34.30 -103.90
C THR A 1130 -4.44 -33.13 -104.09
N GLU A 1131 -5.09 -33.06 -105.26
CA GLU A 1131 -6.24 -32.17 -105.40
C GLU A 1131 -7.42 -32.83 -104.66
N ALA A 1132 -7.90 -32.17 -103.61
CA ALA A 1132 -9.07 -32.60 -102.87
C ALA A 1132 -10.26 -32.60 -103.85
N THR A 1133 -10.84 -33.77 -104.10
CA THR A 1133 -12.06 -33.84 -104.91
C THR A 1133 -13.22 -33.37 -104.07
N SER A 1134 -13.84 -32.24 -104.44
CA SER A 1134 -14.95 -31.60 -103.70
C SER A 1134 -15.83 -32.64 -102.98
N THR A 1135 -15.76 -32.67 -101.66
CA THR A 1135 -16.63 -33.53 -100.87
C THR A 1135 -17.94 -32.81 -100.65
N ALA A 1136 -18.81 -32.88 -101.66
CA ALA A 1136 -20.24 -32.68 -101.43
C ALA A 1136 -20.67 -33.64 -100.31
N SER A 1137 -20.89 -33.08 -99.12
CA SER A 1137 -21.27 -33.74 -97.87
C SER A 1137 -22.21 -34.94 -98.08
N THR A 1138 -21.75 -36.13 -97.73
CA THR A 1138 -22.59 -37.29 -97.41
C THR A 1138 -22.30 -37.76 -95.98
N GLU A 1139 -22.96 -37.15 -95.00
CA GLU A 1139 -23.46 -37.82 -93.79
C GLU A 1139 -24.88 -38.31 -94.16
N GLU A 1140 -25.30 -39.58 -94.14
CA GLU A 1140 -25.04 -40.73 -93.27
C GLU A 1140 -25.33 -42.03 -94.07
N ALA A 1141 -24.57 -43.10 -93.84
CA ALA A 1141 -24.92 -44.47 -94.21
C ALA A 1141 -24.83 -45.33 -92.94
N GLU A 1142 -25.90 -46.01 -92.51
CA GLU A 1142 -26.16 -47.44 -92.78
C GLU A 1142 -27.56 -47.82 -92.22
N ASP A 1143 -28.40 -48.72 -92.75
CA ASP A 1143 -28.36 -49.80 -93.76
C ASP A 1143 -29.85 -50.22 -94.00
N VAL A 1144 -30.37 -50.69 -95.14
CA VAL A 1144 -30.36 -52.09 -95.63
C VAL A 1144 -31.13 -52.20 -96.98
N ASP A 1145 -30.43 -52.72 -98.00
CA ASP A 1145 -30.83 -53.63 -99.10
C ASP A 1145 -31.79 -53.26 -100.29
N GLN A 1146 -31.27 -53.61 -101.48
CA GLN A 1146 -31.80 -53.79 -102.86
C GLN A 1146 -32.72 -52.76 -103.55
N GLY A 1147 -32.23 -52.29 -104.73
CA GLY A 1147 -32.91 -52.59 -106.01
C GLY A 1147 -33.98 -51.63 -106.54
N THR A 1148 -33.58 -50.79 -107.51
CA THR A 1148 -34.36 -50.24 -108.65
C THR A 1148 -35.78 -49.65 -108.46
N SER A 1149 -35.88 -48.35 -108.75
CA SER A 1149 -36.96 -47.65 -109.51
C SER A 1149 -38.42 -47.75 -109.04
N SER A 1150 -38.98 -46.65 -108.50
CA SER A 1150 -39.99 -45.77 -109.16
C SER A 1150 -40.90 -45.01 -108.17
N THR A 1151 -41.03 -43.69 -108.39
CA THR A 1151 -42.16 -42.75 -108.16
C THR A 1151 -43.10 -42.91 -106.96
N PHE A 1152 -43.29 -41.85 -106.12
CA PHE A 1152 -44.57 -41.10 -105.93
C PHE A 1152 -44.51 -39.96 -104.87
N VAL A 1153 -44.77 -38.73 -105.34
CA VAL A 1153 -45.53 -37.54 -104.83
C VAL A 1153 -46.07 -37.41 -103.38
N GLN A 1154 -45.73 -36.25 -102.78
CA GLN A 1154 -46.44 -35.24 -101.91
C GLN A 1154 -47.00 -35.48 -100.48
N ASP A 1155 -46.90 -34.36 -99.72
CA ASP A 1155 -47.75 -33.79 -98.64
C ASP A 1155 -47.59 -34.44 -97.23
N PHE A 1156 -47.31 -33.74 -96.12
CA PHE A 1156 -48.03 -32.61 -95.52
C PHE A 1156 -47.18 -31.78 -94.52
N THR A 1157 -47.56 -30.50 -94.45
CA THR A 1157 -47.40 -29.46 -93.39
C THR A 1157 -47.43 -29.95 -91.93
N SER A 1158 -46.71 -29.36 -90.96
CA SER A 1158 -47.09 -28.19 -90.11
C SER A 1158 -46.20 -28.15 -88.82
N PRO A 1159 -46.22 -27.14 -87.91
CA PRO A 1159 -45.07 -26.27 -87.63
C PRO A 1159 -44.69 -26.04 -86.14
N ALA A 1160 -43.61 -25.27 -85.91
CA ALA A 1160 -43.25 -24.40 -84.75
C ALA A 1160 -43.19 -25.04 -83.33
N GLU A 1161 -42.27 -24.73 -82.41
CA GLU A 1161 -41.82 -23.47 -81.77
C GLU A 1161 -40.47 -23.74 -81.05
N SER A 1162 -39.46 -22.85 -81.14
CA SER A 1162 -39.03 -21.81 -80.16
C SER A 1162 -38.24 -22.28 -78.92
N GLY A 1163 -37.06 -21.66 -78.71
CA GLY A 1163 -36.63 -21.17 -77.38
C GLY A 1163 -35.27 -21.65 -76.86
N CYS A 1164 -34.28 -20.74 -76.93
CA CYS A 1164 -32.97 -20.66 -76.26
C CYS A 1164 -31.98 -21.83 -76.37
#